data_AF-A0A6P5SFZ1-F1
#
_entry.id   AF-A0A6P5SFZ1-F1
#
_cell.length_a   1.000
_cell.length_b   1.000
_cell.length_c   1.000
_cell.angle_alpha   90.00
_cell.angle_beta   90.00
_cell.angle_gamma   90.00
#
_symmetry.space_group_name_H-M   'P 1'
#
loop_
_entity.id
_entity.type
_entity.pdbx_description
1 polymer ?
#
loop_
_entity_poly.entity_id
_entity_poly.type
_entity_poly.pdbx_seq_one_letter_code
_entity_poly.pdbx_strand_id
1 'polypeptide(L)'
;MEPSLEEGGVTIPSRTIAEIIIHVRARVADIMWLVYVFVPKIHVQLVQIIVDVLAFVPKVVRWYFDFGDSYYHRAREEKGILCCIFFSSLTRKYAFIISCIAVSIDPLFFYIPVIDEENKCLGIDKKLKTAALWLRALPDAAFALHTINHVFTFQSSIIRTCDVFYFFRILFVSFTMSLIGAFLILPIPQLAIVVFFFKSGGHFSQTVTIVNVFLVMHYLSRVFLIYRFSDYLKYKTKPRVQAAFNFFFYVLASHVFGGFWYFFSIQREISCLHQSCKNAISCGATDYCSGSTSSRNITFLNELCPSNPPNATVFNFGIFLDAIQYGTTRSMHFPTKFFYCIWWGVRNLSNFGTNMQTSSYVWENCFAIIVSLIGLLLFLYLLGNLQVYMQQALTRSLAKEELGREKEKEIQMCMKMHGMSDVSVRFYLGNIKKKELDKNIDGEVNGIYIISVVDGFWRGIMRNSICWEMLKKVKELQNLNNEALEMICAYLKPKIFKENEMVVEAGQPLNAMVIIIAGSMQAYQPIRVAGEACPSTSFETLDKGMFVGEQLLDWVAKTKTFEDQPVSFKTVRCSKKVEAFALTVDDLKTLVRSEDIFSMKSKVGILKIAANPKIREKLEAIFLWMTLNGISDDLALVTMRHISRDKLKENIHVEVDVNYIFSVLGQHRKDIMRRHFFMKMLKKVKELQHMNDRALGKICDYLKPKVFEENAKVVEVGEPLNAMLYIIAGSMQAYLPITDAGEAAPSTSFDTPEKGMFVGEQLLYWAMKTKAFDDQPASFKTIRCTKKVEAFALTVDDLKTLALSGDIFPMKFKVRLLKIAAQPKISEKLEVIFLWMAINGISDDAALDIMHGISQNKLEENIDAEVDVNYIFYVLDEYGKSIMRRHFCRETLKKVKELQNMNDQALGTICDYLKPKMFEENAQVVEGGEPLNTMLIIISGSMQAYLPIRDAGEAGDARPSTSFETLEKGMFVGEQFLDWAAKTKTFDDQPVSFKTIRCYQKVEAFALTVDDLKNLVLSGDIFPMKSKVGILKIAADPKIREKLEAIFLWMEINGISDDVALDIMHGFSQNKLKENIDAEVDLNYIFSVLDECGRSIMRCHFCMETLKKVKELRNMNDQALGMICDYLKPKMFKQNAQVVEAGQPLNVMLYIVAGSMQTYLPIRAAGEARPSTSFETLEKGMFFGGQLLDWAAKTKNFYDQPVSFKTVQCTEKVEAFALTVDDLKTLVVSRDIFQRSLKSEV
;
A
#
# COMPACT_ATOMS: atom_id res chain seq x y z
N MET A 1 32.00 -19.50 -33.48
CA MET A 1 32.91 -19.15 -34.60
C MET A 1 32.87 -17.64 -34.74
N GLU A 2 33.96 -16.95 -34.41
CA GLU A 2 34.24 -15.60 -34.95
C GLU A 2 34.63 -15.73 -36.44
N PRO A 3 34.61 -14.62 -37.22
CA PRO A 3 35.90 -14.00 -37.56
C PRO A 3 35.91 -12.47 -37.77
N SER A 4 37.12 -11.99 -38.06
CA SER A 4 37.79 -10.68 -37.90
C SER A 4 37.81 -9.73 -39.13
N LEU A 5 38.30 -8.51 -38.88
CA LEU A 5 38.56 -7.33 -39.74
C LEU A 5 39.68 -7.48 -40.80
N GLU A 6 39.62 -6.64 -41.86
CA GLU A 6 40.81 -6.02 -42.52
C GLU A 6 40.47 -4.67 -43.22
N GLU A 7 41.43 -3.74 -43.22
CA GLU A 7 41.36 -2.31 -43.64
C GLU A 7 41.87 -2.04 -45.07
N GLY A 8 41.42 -0.94 -45.69
CA GLY A 8 42.08 -0.26 -46.82
C GLY A 8 41.52 1.14 -47.08
N GLY A 9 42.36 2.20 -47.05
CA GLY A 9 41.98 3.61 -47.24
C GLY A 9 42.63 4.28 -48.47
N VAL A 10 41.93 5.27 -49.05
CA VAL A 10 42.32 6.07 -50.24
C VAL A 10 42.29 7.57 -49.91
N THR A 11 43.25 8.36 -50.42
CA THR A 11 43.40 9.82 -50.24
C THR A 11 43.02 10.64 -51.50
N ILE A 12 42.50 11.88 -51.33
CA ILE A 12 42.05 12.80 -52.40
C ILE A 12 42.85 14.15 -52.35
N PRO A 13 43.12 14.85 -53.48
CA PRO A 13 44.13 15.92 -53.58
C PRO A 13 43.68 17.35 -53.24
N SER A 14 44.66 18.21 -52.93
CA SER A 14 44.53 19.57 -52.35
C SER A 14 43.81 20.64 -53.18
N ARG A 15 43.54 20.39 -54.47
CA ARG A 15 42.94 21.39 -55.37
C ARG A 15 41.49 21.73 -54.99
N THR A 16 40.75 20.76 -54.48
CA THR A 16 39.35 20.91 -54.03
C THR A 16 39.23 21.80 -52.78
N ILE A 17 40.28 21.87 -51.94
CA ILE A 17 40.29 22.69 -50.72
C ILE A 17 40.37 24.19 -51.06
N ALA A 18 41.08 24.55 -52.13
CA ALA A 18 41.27 25.95 -52.52
C ALA A 18 39.97 26.58 -53.05
N GLU A 19 39.17 25.85 -53.83
CA GLU A 19 37.90 26.35 -54.37
C GLU A 19 36.83 26.56 -53.27
N ILE A 20 36.85 25.71 -52.24
CA ILE A 20 35.95 25.82 -51.08
C ILE A 20 36.25 27.06 -50.24
N ILE A 21 37.53 27.42 -50.05
CA ILE A 21 37.93 28.63 -49.30
C ILE A 21 37.43 29.91 -49.99
N ILE A 22 37.40 29.93 -51.33
CA ILE A 22 36.92 31.08 -52.11
C ILE A 22 35.41 31.24 -51.93
N HIS A 23 34.64 30.14 -51.93
CA HIS A 23 33.19 30.17 -51.74
C HIS A 23 32.77 30.60 -50.32
N VAL A 24 33.53 30.20 -49.29
CA VAL A 24 33.25 30.60 -47.90
C VAL A 24 33.52 32.09 -47.69
N ARG A 25 34.58 32.66 -48.29
CA ARG A 25 34.86 34.10 -48.23
C ARG A 25 33.73 34.94 -48.84
N ALA A 26 33.14 34.49 -49.96
CA ALA A 26 32.04 35.19 -50.61
C ALA A 26 30.79 35.27 -49.72
N ARG A 27 30.42 34.16 -49.06
CA ARG A 27 29.23 34.11 -48.17
C ARG A 27 29.38 34.91 -46.88
N VAL A 28 30.61 35.04 -46.36
CA VAL A 28 30.89 35.89 -45.20
C VAL A 28 30.78 37.39 -45.57
N ALA A 29 31.17 37.76 -46.79
CA ALA A 29 31.02 39.13 -47.28
C ALA A 29 29.53 39.54 -47.43
N ASP A 30 28.66 38.62 -47.88
CA ASP A 30 27.21 38.86 -47.97
C ASP A 30 26.56 39.11 -46.61
N ILE A 31 26.99 38.37 -45.58
CA ILE A 31 26.50 38.52 -44.20
C ILE A 31 27.01 39.84 -43.59
N MET A 32 28.25 40.22 -43.87
CA MET A 32 28.80 41.52 -43.46
C MET A 32 28.06 42.69 -44.12
N TRP A 33 27.63 42.54 -45.37
CA TRP A 33 26.82 43.53 -46.07
C TRP A 33 25.42 43.67 -45.46
N LEU A 34 24.76 42.56 -45.08
CA LEU A 34 23.47 42.58 -44.38
C LEU A 34 23.54 43.26 -43.00
N VAL A 35 24.62 43.04 -42.24
CA VAL A 35 24.85 43.71 -40.95
C VAL A 35 25.13 45.21 -41.14
N TYR A 36 25.82 45.59 -42.22
CA TYR A 36 26.09 46.98 -42.57
C TYR A 36 24.82 47.74 -43.02
N VAL A 37 23.87 47.05 -43.66
CA VAL A 37 22.61 47.64 -44.16
C VAL A 37 21.54 47.81 -43.05
N PHE A 38 21.54 46.98 -42.01
CA PHE A 38 20.49 46.98 -40.96
C PHE A 38 20.80 47.81 -39.69
N VAL A 39 21.97 48.44 -39.59
CA VAL A 39 22.32 49.31 -38.45
C VAL A 39 22.36 50.77 -38.93
N PRO A 40 21.30 51.58 -38.72
CA PRO A 40 21.37 52.99 -39.05
C PRO A 40 22.32 53.69 -38.07
N LYS A 41 23.40 54.26 -38.62
CA LYS A 41 24.31 55.27 -38.05
C LYS A 41 24.26 55.39 -36.52
N ILE A 42 25.05 54.61 -35.78
CA ILE A 42 25.58 55.03 -34.47
C ILE A 42 26.87 54.26 -34.11
N HIS A 43 27.90 55.08 -33.85
CA HIS A 43 29.20 54.85 -33.23
C HIS A 43 30.16 53.77 -33.79
N VAL A 44 31.10 54.29 -34.59
CA VAL A 44 32.41 53.71 -35.00
C VAL A 44 33.14 52.97 -33.86
N GLN A 45 32.94 53.34 -32.59
CA GLN A 45 33.57 52.68 -31.44
C GLN A 45 33.02 51.27 -31.16
N LEU A 46 31.73 51.01 -31.39
CA LEU A 46 31.15 49.67 -31.16
C LEU A 46 31.57 48.70 -32.28
N VAL A 47 31.64 49.21 -33.52
CA VAL A 47 32.19 48.48 -34.66
C VAL A 47 33.68 48.22 -34.46
N GLN A 48 34.45 49.18 -33.94
CA GLN A 48 35.87 48.99 -33.65
C GLN A 48 36.10 47.94 -32.56
N ILE A 49 35.30 47.93 -31.48
CA ILE A 49 35.38 46.88 -30.44
C ILE A 49 35.05 45.49 -31.03
N ILE A 50 34.03 45.40 -31.89
CA ILE A 50 33.66 44.14 -32.56
C ILE A 50 34.77 43.71 -33.54
N VAL A 51 35.36 44.64 -34.29
CA VAL A 51 36.49 44.39 -35.22
C VAL A 51 37.76 44.01 -34.47
N ASP A 52 38.07 44.62 -33.33
CA ASP A 52 39.24 44.33 -32.51
C ASP A 52 39.10 42.97 -31.79
N VAL A 53 37.89 42.65 -31.31
CA VAL A 53 37.56 41.32 -30.76
C VAL A 53 37.64 40.25 -31.85
N LEU A 54 37.16 40.53 -33.07
CA LEU A 54 37.26 39.61 -34.22
C LEU A 54 38.69 39.50 -34.77
N ALA A 55 39.52 40.54 -34.67
CA ALA A 55 40.94 40.54 -35.04
C ALA A 55 41.81 39.75 -34.04
N PHE A 56 41.30 39.50 -32.84
CA PHE A 56 41.93 38.65 -31.83
C PHE A 56 41.72 37.15 -32.12
N VAL A 57 40.66 36.79 -32.85
CA VAL A 57 40.28 35.40 -33.16
C VAL A 57 41.37 34.64 -33.92
N PRO A 58 42.03 35.15 -34.97
CA PRO A 58 43.09 34.42 -35.67
C PRO A 58 44.35 34.18 -34.83
N LYS A 59 44.66 35.08 -33.89
CA LYS A 59 45.82 34.95 -32.98
C LYS A 59 45.56 33.92 -31.88
N VAL A 60 44.35 33.90 -31.35
CA VAL A 60 43.88 32.86 -30.42
C VAL A 60 43.81 31.51 -31.12
N VAL A 61 43.35 31.45 -32.38
CA VAL A 61 43.33 30.22 -33.18
C VAL A 61 44.74 29.70 -33.44
N ARG A 62 45.72 30.55 -33.76
CA ARG A 62 47.12 30.12 -33.92
C ARG A 62 47.73 29.62 -32.60
N TRP A 63 47.51 30.32 -31.49
CA TRP A 63 47.91 29.86 -30.15
C TRP A 63 47.23 28.54 -29.74
N TYR A 64 45.97 28.35 -30.15
CA TYR A 64 45.18 27.14 -29.93
C TYR A 64 45.71 25.92 -30.71
N PHE A 65 46.23 26.13 -31.93
CA PHE A 65 46.91 25.08 -32.70
C PHE A 65 48.29 24.73 -32.11
N ASP A 66 49.08 25.74 -31.71
CA ASP A 66 50.43 25.51 -31.16
C ASP A 66 50.40 24.86 -29.76
N PHE A 67 49.37 25.12 -28.95
CA PHE A 67 49.20 24.51 -27.62
C PHE A 67 48.61 23.09 -27.69
N GLY A 68 47.79 22.81 -28.70
CA GLY A 68 47.15 21.50 -28.92
C GLY A 68 48.13 20.39 -29.26
N ASP A 69 49.13 20.66 -30.11
CA ASP A 69 50.14 19.67 -30.51
C ASP A 69 51.06 19.26 -29.34
N SER A 70 51.40 20.20 -28.45
CA SER A 70 52.28 19.91 -27.31
C SER A 70 51.61 19.08 -26.21
N TYR A 71 50.28 19.13 -26.08
CA TYR A 71 49.54 18.41 -25.02
C TYR A 71 49.10 17.02 -25.46
N TYR A 72 48.85 16.83 -26.77
CA TYR A 72 48.35 15.58 -27.34
C TYR A 72 49.34 14.42 -27.20
N HIS A 73 50.64 14.69 -27.26
CA HIS A 73 51.66 13.64 -27.08
C HIS A 73 51.88 13.22 -25.62
N ARG A 74 51.52 14.06 -24.64
CA ARG A 74 51.77 13.77 -23.21
C ARG A 74 50.60 13.05 -22.52
N ALA A 75 49.38 13.23 -23.02
CA ALA A 75 48.16 12.66 -22.41
C ALA A 75 47.87 11.18 -22.77
N ARG A 76 48.67 10.56 -23.65
CA ARG A 76 48.48 9.16 -24.09
C ARG A 76 48.95 8.13 -23.03
N GLU A 77 49.79 8.51 -22.08
CA GLU A 77 50.41 7.57 -21.13
C GLU A 77 49.81 7.60 -19.71
N GLU A 78 49.09 8.65 -19.29
CA GLU A 78 48.45 8.68 -17.96
C GLU A 78 46.92 8.81 -18.07
N LYS A 79 46.22 7.68 -17.89
CA LYS A 79 44.78 7.66 -17.59
C LYS A 79 44.55 8.17 -16.16
N GLY A 80 44.75 9.47 -15.95
CA GLY A 80 44.48 10.15 -14.69
C GLY A 80 43.00 10.49 -14.49
N ILE A 81 42.61 10.62 -13.22
CA ILE A 81 41.28 10.99 -12.70
C ILE A 81 40.66 12.21 -13.41
N LEU A 82 41.51 13.12 -13.91
CA LEU A 82 41.09 14.31 -14.66
C LEU A 82 40.30 13.95 -15.94
N CYS A 83 40.71 12.92 -16.68
CA CYS A 83 40.06 12.54 -17.93
C CYS A 83 38.64 11.94 -17.70
N CYS A 84 38.43 11.23 -16.59
CA CYS A 84 37.11 10.70 -16.21
C CYS A 84 36.13 11.80 -15.74
N ILE A 85 36.63 12.88 -15.15
CA ILE A 85 35.81 14.02 -14.68
C ILE A 85 35.29 14.85 -15.86
N PHE A 86 36.09 15.03 -16.91
CA PHE A 86 35.77 15.96 -18.00
C PHE A 86 35.01 15.34 -19.19
N PHE A 87 34.96 14.01 -19.36
CA PHE A 87 34.48 13.36 -20.60
C PHE A 87 33.21 12.48 -20.47
N SER A 88 32.50 12.49 -19.34
CA SER A 88 31.34 11.61 -19.10
C SER A 88 29.98 12.26 -19.36
N SER A 89 28.90 11.46 -19.49
CA SER A 89 27.49 11.92 -19.64
C SER A 89 26.98 12.88 -18.53
N LEU A 90 27.80 13.07 -17.50
CA LEU A 90 27.66 14.04 -16.41
C LEU A 90 27.72 15.50 -16.90
N THR A 91 28.39 15.80 -18.01
CA THR A 91 28.64 17.19 -18.46
C THR A 91 27.38 17.99 -18.79
N ARG A 92 26.37 17.40 -19.45
CA ARG A 92 25.08 18.08 -19.74
C ARG A 92 24.24 18.35 -18.49
N LYS A 93 24.29 17.46 -17.50
CA LYS A 93 23.60 17.62 -16.21
C LYS A 93 24.21 18.79 -15.43
N TYR A 94 25.54 18.88 -15.38
CA TYR A 94 26.21 20.01 -14.74
C TYR A 94 25.96 21.32 -15.50
N ALA A 95 25.97 21.30 -16.83
CA ALA A 95 25.64 22.48 -17.64
C ALA A 95 24.22 23.00 -17.33
N PHE A 96 23.22 22.10 -17.26
CA PHE A 96 21.86 22.46 -16.82
C PHE A 96 21.84 23.11 -15.43
N ILE A 97 22.50 22.49 -14.44
CA ILE A 97 22.55 23.00 -13.07
C ILE A 97 23.24 24.37 -13.02
N ILE A 98 24.37 24.52 -13.71
CA ILE A 98 25.12 25.78 -13.80
C ILE A 98 24.26 26.87 -14.46
N SER A 99 23.51 26.55 -15.53
CA SER A 99 22.58 27.49 -16.17
C SER A 99 21.45 27.92 -15.23
N CYS A 100 20.88 26.99 -14.44
CA CYS A 100 19.86 27.32 -13.43
C CYS A 100 20.43 28.24 -12.33
N ILE A 101 21.65 27.99 -11.88
CA ILE A 101 22.34 28.84 -10.89
C ILE A 101 22.60 30.23 -11.49
N ALA A 102 23.08 30.32 -12.73
CA ALA A 102 23.36 31.59 -13.39
C ALA A 102 22.10 32.46 -13.52
N VAL A 103 20.98 31.89 -14.00
CA VAL A 103 19.70 32.61 -14.13
C VAL A 103 19.12 33.02 -12.78
N SER A 104 19.42 32.28 -11.70
CA SER A 104 19.01 32.66 -10.34
C SER A 104 19.80 33.84 -9.77
N ILE A 105 21.02 34.08 -10.26
CA ILE A 105 21.90 35.15 -9.80
C ILE A 105 21.69 36.44 -10.59
N ASP A 106 21.30 36.37 -11.86
CA ASP A 106 21.14 37.56 -12.70
C ASP A 106 20.19 38.64 -12.14
N PRO A 107 19.06 38.32 -11.46
CA PRO A 107 18.20 39.36 -10.91
C PRO A 107 18.85 40.15 -9.77
N LEU A 108 19.95 39.65 -9.18
CA LEU A 108 20.71 40.41 -8.18
C LEU A 108 21.22 41.76 -8.71
N PHE A 109 21.53 41.83 -10.01
CA PHE A 109 21.97 43.06 -10.64
C PHE A 109 20.87 44.13 -10.70
N PHE A 110 19.60 43.73 -10.73
CA PHE A 110 18.45 44.65 -10.72
C PHE A 110 18.32 45.41 -9.40
N TYR A 111 18.82 44.85 -8.30
CA TYR A 111 18.74 45.46 -6.98
C TYR A 111 19.92 46.41 -6.65
N ILE A 112 20.90 46.53 -7.56
CA ILE A 112 22.10 47.37 -7.38
C ILE A 112 21.78 48.88 -7.43
N PRO A 113 20.95 49.37 -8.37
CA PRO A 113 20.52 50.77 -8.40
C PRO A 113 19.63 51.10 -7.18
N VAL A 114 19.93 52.21 -6.51
CA VAL A 114 19.17 52.69 -5.34
C VAL A 114 18.99 54.20 -5.47
N ILE A 115 17.85 54.74 -5.04
CA ILE A 115 17.64 56.19 -4.99
C ILE A 115 18.12 56.72 -3.64
N ASP A 116 19.05 57.67 -3.66
CA ASP A 116 19.50 58.40 -2.48
C ASP A 116 18.43 59.40 -2.07
N GLU A 117 17.87 59.24 -0.87
CA GLU A 117 16.73 60.04 -0.42
C GLU A 117 17.11 61.49 -0.10
N GLU A 118 18.32 61.71 0.40
CA GLU A 118 18.80 63.04 0.79
C GLU A 118 19.12 63.89 -0.43
N ASN A 119 19.75 63.29 -1.46
CA ASN A 119 20.25 64.01 -2.62
C ASN A 119 19.38 63.84 -3.87
N LYS A 120 18.30 63.04 -3.77
CA LYS A 120 17.36 62.68 -4.85
C LYS A 120 18.08 62.33 -6.15
N CYS A 121 19.08 61.45 -6.05
CA CYS A 121 19.93 61.02 -7.16
C CYS A 121 20.12 59.50 -7.19
N LEU A 122 20.61 59.01 -8.33
CA LEU A 122 20.87 57.60 -8.55
C LEU A 122 22.19 57.17 -7.86
N GLY A 123 22.07 56.32 -6.85
CA GLY A 123 23.15 55.70 -6.10
C GLY A 123 23.38 54.22 -6.47
N ILE A 124 24.49 53.67 -5.97
CA ILE A 124 24.91 52.29 -6.23
C ILE A 124 25.18 51.54 -4.92
N ASP A 125 24.52 50.39 -4.72
CA ASP A 125 24.83 49.50 -3.61
C ASP A 125 26.16 48.76 -3.89
N LYS A 126 27.26 49.29 -3.33
CA LYS A 126 28.62 48.75 -3.54
C LYS A 126 28.79 47.35 -2.97
N LYS A 127 28.11 47.02 -1.86
CA LYS A 127 28.20 45.70 -1.22
C LYS A 127 27.53 44.66 -2.10
N LEU A 128 26.30 44.95 -2.55
CA LEU A 128 25.55 44.05 -3.43
C LEU A 128 26.20 43.93 -4.81
N LYS A 129 26.70 45.02 -5.40
CA LYS A 129 27.47 44.99 -6.66
C LYS A 129 28.65 44.03 -6.57
N THR A 130 29.45 44.15 -5.52
CA THR A 130 30.65 43.31 -5.34
C THR A 130 30.24 41.85 -5.18
N ALA A 131 29.25 41.56 -4.32
CA ALA A 131 28.74 40.21 -4.11
C ALA A 131 28.16 39.58 -5.39
N ALA A 132 27.33 40.32 -6.13
CA ALA A 132 26.71 39.85 -7.37
C ALA A 132 27.76 39.55 -8.46
N LEU A 133 28.80 40.38 -8.61
CA LEU A 133 29.90 40.14 -9.55
C LEU A 133 30.67 38.86 -9.21
N TRP A 134 31.01 38.64 -7.94
CA TRP A 134 31.69 37.42 -7.49
C TRP A 134 30.83 36.16 -7.68
N LEU A 135 29.58 36.20 -7.24
CA LEU A 135 28.64 35.09 -7.37
C LEU A 135 28.44 34.70 -8.84
N ARG A 136 28.44 35.69 -9.73
CA ARG A 136 28.18 35.49 -11.16
C ARG A 136 29.41 35.02 -11.94
N ALA A 137 30.61 35.40 -11.53
CA ALA A 137 31.86 34.94 -12.12
C ALA A 137 32.04 33.41 -12.01
N LEU A 138 31.52 32.79 -10.95
CA LEU A 138 31.63 31.35 -10.71
C LEU A 138 30.92 30.50 -11.80
N PRO A 139 29.61 30.70 -12.10
CA PRO A 139 28.97 30.05 -13.24
C PRO A 139 29.58 30.40 -14.60
N ASP A 140 30.06 31.65 -14.80
CA ASP A 140 30.70 32.06 -16.05
C ASP A 140 31.99 31.29 -16.32
N ALA A 141 32.85 31.14 -15.30
CA ALA A 141 34.06 30.34 -15.39
C ALA A 141 33.74 28.87 -15.68
N ALA A 142 32.72 28.31 -15.01
CA ALA A 142 32.31 26.93 -15.21
C ALA A 142 31.73 26.69 -16.62
N PHE A 143 30.94 27.63 -17.15
CA PHE A 143 30.36 27.55 -18.49
C PHE A 143 31.40 27.78 -19.59
N ALA A 144 32.35 28.68 -19.37
CA ALA A 144 33.52 28.87 -20.23
C ALA A 144 34.36 27.59 -20.29
N LEU A 145 34.67 26.99 -19.14
CA LEU A 145 35.40 25.72 -19.07
C LEU A 145 34.65 24.59 -19.79
N HIS A 146 33.32 24.50 -19.62
CA HIS A 146 32.49 23.53 -20.34
C HIS A 146 32.53 23.75 -21.86
N THR A 147 32.43 25.00 -22.31
CA THR A 147 32.46 25.36 -23.74
C THR A 147 33.83 25.05 -24.34
N ILE A 148 34.90 25.42 -23.64
CA ILE A 148 36.28 25.12 -24.02
C ILE A 148 36.49 23.60 -24.13
N ASN A 149 36.05 22.83 -23.13
CA ASN A 149 36.16 21.37 -23.13
C ASN A 149 35.31 20.71 -24.24
N HIS A 150 34.11 21.23 -24.52
CA HIS A 150 33.26 20.77 -25.63
C HIS A 150 33.95 20.96 -26.99
N VAL A 151 34.61 22.09 -27.19
CA VAL A 151 35.38 22.35 -28.42
C VAL A 151 36.57 21.39 -28.53
N PHE A 152 37.30 21.14 -27.43
CA PHE A 152 38.44 20.19 -27.42
C PHE A 152 38.03 18.72 -27.62
N THR A 153 36.90 18.28 -27.04
CA THR A 153 36.34 16.92 -27.24
C THR A 153 35.87 16.70 -28.67
N PHE A 154 35.31 17.74 -29.28
CA PHE A 154 34.82 17.67 -30.64
C PHE A 154 35.95 17.54 -31.64
N GLN A 155 37.09 18.22 -31.39
CA GLN A 155 38.30 18.12 -32.21
C GLN A 155 38.86 16.69 -32.26
N SER A 156 38.78 15.91 -31.17
CA SER A 156 39.24 14.51 -31.17
C SER A 156 38.29 13.54 -31.88
N SER A 157 36.98 13.84 -31.94
CA SER A 157 36.02 13.06 -32.74
C SER A 157 36.09 13.36 -34.24
N ILE A 158 36.40 14.62 -34.61
CA ILE A 158 36.52 15.05 -36.01
C ILE A 158 37.64 14.29 -36.76
N ILE A 159 38.72 13.92 -36.08
CA ILE A 159 39.87 13.20 -36.66
C ILE A 159 39.50 11.75 -37.07
N ARG A 160 38.33 11.23 -36.67
CA ARG A 160 37.94 9.81 -36.82
C ARG A 160 36.98 9.50 -37.97
N THR A 161 36.59 10.46 -38.80
CA THR A 161 35.53 10.30 -39.81
C THR A 161 36.02 10.61 -41.23
N CYS A 162 35.87 9.65 -42.17
CA CYS A 162 36.32 9.74 -43.57
C CYS A 162 35.35 10.43 -44.56
N ASP A 163 34.23 11.02 -44.10
CA ASP A 163 33.24 11.64 -44.99
C ASP A 163 33.24 13.18 -44.91
N VAL A 164 33.64 13.82 -46.01
CA VAL A 164 33.86 15.27 -46.16
C VAL A 164 32.55 16.06 -46.02
N PHE A 165 31.42 15.55 -46.50
CA PHE A 165 30.14 16.29 -46.45
C PHE A 165 29.56 16.29 -45.03
N TYR A 166 29.67 15.15 -44.34
CA TYR A 166 29.26 15.01 -42.95
C TYR A 166 30.17 15.84 -42.03
N PHE A 167 31.47 15.89 -42.33
CA PHE A 167 32.47 16.73 -41.67
C PHE A 167 32.12 18.22 -41.71
N PHE A 168 31.78 18.79 -42.88
CA PHE A 168 31.44 20.21 -43.00
C PHE A 168 30.14 20.57 -42.27
N ARG A 169 29.13 19.70 -42.31
CA ARG A 169 27.87 19.90 -41.58
C ARG A 169 28.08 19.89 -40.07
N ILE A 170 28.91 18.97 -39.58
CA ILE A 170 29.31 18.85 -38.18
C ILE A 170 30.12 20.08 -37.73
N LEU A 171 31.07 20.55 -38.54
CA LEU A 171 31.87 21.74 -38.25
C LEU A 171 31.00 23.00 -38.19
N PHE A 172 30.07 23.17 -39.13
CA PHE A 172 29.15 24.31 -39.16
C PHE A 172 28.19 24.32 -37.95
N VAL A 173 27.61 23.18 -37.60
CA VAL A 173 26.73 23.05 -36.43
C VAL A 173 27.51 23.28 -35.13
N SER A 174 28.75 22.82 -35.03
CA SER A 174 29.58 23.03 -33.84
C SER A 174 30.06 24.48 -33.69
N PHE A 175 30.49 25.09 -34.80
CA PHE A 175 30.89 26.49 -34.83
C PHE A 175 29.73 27.42 -34.47
N THR A 176 28.54 27.17 -35.00
CA THR A 176 27.32 27.94 -34.68
C THR A 176 26.91 27.76 -33.22
N MET A 177 27.00 26.55 -32.66
CA MET A 177 26.73 26.30 -31.24
C MET A 177 27.76 26.94 -30.31
N SER A 178 29.04 26.94 -30.68
CA SER A 178 30.10 27.61 -29.92
C SER A 178 29.99 29.14 -29.96
N LEU A 179 29.57 29.72 -31.09
CA LEU A 179 29.30 31.15 -31.19
C LEU A 179 28.10 31.57 -30.34
N ILE A 180 27.02 30.79 -30.35
CA ILE A 180 25.85 31.01 -29.48
C ILE A 180 26.27 30.88 -28.00
N GLY A 181 27.08 29.87 -27.66
CA GLY A 181 27.64 29.68 -26.32
C GLY A 181 28.50 30.86 -25.86
N ALA A 182 29.38 31.38 -26.74
CA ALA A 182 30.22 32.55 -26.46
C ALA A 182 29.39 33.82 -26.23
N PHE A 183 28.33 34.05 -27.01
CA PHE A 183 27.41 35.17 -26.81
C PHE A 183 26.64 35.08 -25.48
N LEU A 184 26.27 33.87 -25.07
CA LEU A 184 25.55 33.61 -23.81
C LEU A 184 26.42 33.75 -22.55
N ILE A 185 27.73 33.48 -22.66
CA ILE A 185 28.74 33.69 -21.60
C ILE A 185 28.93 35.18 -21.30
N LEU A 186 28.64 36.06 -22.26
CA LEU A 186 28.86 37.48 -22.05
C LEU A 186 28.08 37.99 -20.82
N PRO A 187 28.76 38.74 -19.93
CA PRO A 187 28.17 39.30 -18.73
C PRO A 187 27.27 40.51 -19.04
N ILE A 188 26.29 40.35 -19.94
CA ILE A 188 25.47 41.44 -20.46
C ILE A 188 24.70 42.17 -19.35
N PRO A 189 24.04 41.51 -18.36
CA PRO A 189 23.38 42.23 -17.27
C PRO A 189 24.36 43.05 -16.41
N GLN A 190 25.58 42.55 -16.23
CA GLN A 190 26.64 43.23 -15.47
C GLN A 190 27.11 44.48 -16.22
N LEU A 191 27.38 44.36 -17.52
CA LEU A 191 27.80 45.48 -18.36
C LEU A 191 26.66 46.49 -18.55
N ALA A 192 25.45 46.03 -18.84
CA ALA A 192 24.27 46.85 -19.07
C ALA A 192 23.91 47.70 -17.84
N ILE A 193 23.91 47.10 -16.64
CA ILE A 193 23.49 47.81 -15.42
C ILE A 193 24.66 48.53 -14.75
N VAL A 194 25.84 47.92 -14.64
CA VAL A 194 26.96 48.52 -13.89
C VAL A 194 27.71 49.58 -14.72
N VAL A 195 27.75 49.44 -16.04
CA VAL A 195 28.50 50.35 -16.93
C VAL A 195 27.59 51.29 -17.69
N PHE A 196 26.59 50.77 -18.43
CA PHE A 196 25.78 51.60 -19.32
C PHE A 196 24.71 52.40 -18.58
N PHE A 197 23.95 51.78 -17.65
CA PHE A 197 22.88 52.46 -16.92
C PHE A 197 23.37 53.69 -16.15
N PHE A 198 24.46 53.56 -15.38
CA PHE A 198 25.04 54.67 -14.61
C PHE A 198 25.81 55.72 -15.43
N LYS A 199 26.08 55.47 -16.73
CA LYS A 199 26.81 56.40 -17.62
C LYS A 199 25.87 57.19 -18.55
N SER A 200 24.56 57.03 -18.40
CA SER A 200 23.57 57.44 -19.42
C SER A 200 23.42 58.94 -19.68
N GLY A 201 23.85 59.83 -18.77
CA GLY A 201 23.82 61.30 -18.96
C GLY A 201 22.50 61.86 -19.54
N GLY A 202 22.58 62.93 -20.34
CA GLY A 202 21.43 63.61 -20.94
C GLY A 202 20.58 62.81 -21.95
N HIS A 203 20.98 61.58 -22.30
CA HIS A 203 20.24 60.68 -23.21
C HIS A 203 19.59 59.48 -22.47
N PHE A 204 19.29 59.66 -21.18
CA PHE A 204 18.78 58.61 -20.28
C PHE A 204 17.64 57.75 -20.87
N SER A 205 16.63 58.36 -21.49
CA SER A 205 15.46 57.62 -22.02
C SER A 205 15.81 56.62 -23.13
N GLN A 206 16.71 56.99 -24.07
CA GLN A 206 17.13 56.11 -25.17
C GLN A 206 18.05 55.00 -24.65
N THR A 207 18.99 55.33 -23.76
CA THR A 207 19.93 54.37 -23.18
C THR A 207 19.22 53.33 -22.32
N VAL A 208 18.24 53.74 -21.50
CA VAL A 208 17.43 52.82 -20.68
C VAL A 208 16.59 51.88 -21.55
N THR A 209 16.02 52.38 -22.64
CA THR A 209 15.26 51.54 -23.59
C THR A 209 16.15 50.46 -24.20
N ILE A 210 17.35 50.84 -24.64
CA ILE A 210 18.35 49.90 -25.19
C ILE A 210 18.77 48.87 -24.14
N VAL A 211 19.09 49.31 -22.91
CA VAL A 211 19.45 48.41 -21.79
C VAL A 211 18.33 47.41 -21.50
N ASN A 212 17.07 47.85 -21.46
CA ASN A 212 15.92 46.98 -21.20
C ASN A 212 15.73 45.92 -22.30
N VAL A 213 15.86 46.31 -23.58
CA VAL A 213 15.77 45.35 -24.70
C VAL A 213 16.87 44.30 -24.63
N PHE A 214 18.12 44.71 -24.37
CA PHE A 214 19.24 43.77 -24.22
C PHE A 214 19.05 42.83 -23.03
N LEU A 215 18.58 43.34 -21.89
CA LEU A 215 18.29 42.53 -20.72
C LEU A 215 17.22 41.46 -21.03
N VAL A 216 16.08 41.86 -21.60
CA VAL A 216 14.98 40.94 -21.94
C VAL A 216 15.44 39.87 -22.95
N MET A 217 16.10 40.28 -24.03
CA MET A 217 16.60 39.34 -25.05
C MET A 217 17.61 38.35 -24.49
N HIS A 218 18.47 38.79 -23.56
CA HIS A 218 19.45 37.92 -22.91
C HIS A 218 18.80 36.91 -21.97
N TYR A 219 17.80 37.33 -21.19
CA TYR A 219 17.03 36.42 -20.34
C TYR A 219 16.27 35.36 -21.16
N LEU A 220 15.64 35.75 -22.28
CA LEU A 220 14.99 34.79 -23.20
C LEU A 220 15.99 33.77 -23.76
N SER A 221 17.17 34.24 -24.15
CA SER A 221 18.25 33.38 -24.66
C SER A 221 18.73 32.36 -23.61
N ARG A 222 18.75 32.74 -22.32
CA ARG A 222 19.09 31.83 -21.21
C ARG A 222 17.99 30.84 -20.87
N VAL A 223 16.73 31.25 -20.90
CA VAL A 223 15.59 30.35 -20.72
C VAL A 223 15.56 29.30 -21.83
N PHE A 224 15.85 29.71 -23.07
CA PHE A 224 16.00 28.78 -24.20
C PHE A 224 17.10 27.74 -23.95
N LEU A 225 18.24 28.14 -23.38
CA LEU A 225 19.33 27.23 -23.01
C LEU A 225 18.90 26.20 -21.95
N ILE A 226 18.18 26.64 -20.92
CA ILE A 226 17.62 25.74 -19.89
C ILE A 226 16.66 24.74 -20.54
N TYR A 227 15.79 25.19 -21.45
CA TYR A 227 14.90 24.32 -22.21
C TYR A 227 15.66 23.28 -23.05
N ARG A 228 16.74 23.69 -23.73
CA ARG A 228 17.58 22.78 -24.52
C ARG A 228 18.25 21.71 -23.66
N PHE A 229 18.71 22.08 -22.46
CA PHE A 229 19.33 21.11 -21.55
C PHE A 229 18.33 20.29 -20.72
N SER A 230 17.08 20.76 -20.57
CA SER A 230 16.04 20.06 -19.80
C SER A 230 15.52 18.80 -20.51
N ASP A 231 15.63 18.73 -21.84
CA ASP A 231 15.25 17.55 -22.63
C ASP A 231 15.99 16.28 -22.18
N TYR A 232 17.24 16.41 -21.72
CA TYR A 232 18.01 15.32 -21.12
C TYR A 232 17.39 14.77 -19.82
N LEU A 233 16.76 15.63 -19.03
CA LEU A 233 16.13 15.27 -17.76
C LEU A 233 14.76 14.63 -17.96
N LYS A 234 14.06 14.91 -19.06
CA LYS A 234 12.70 14.41 -19.29
C LYS A 234 12.60 12.87 -19.30
N TYR A 235 13.65 12.18 -19.73
CA TYR A 235 13.65 10.71 -19.86
C TYR A 235 14.28 9.96 -18.67
N LYS A 236 15.23 10.58 -17.95
CA LYS A 236 16.03 9.88 -16.92
C LYS A 236 15.63 10.19 -15.48
N THR A 237 14.80 11.19 -15.23
CA THR A 237 14.56 11.68 -13.87
C THR A 237 13.28 11.12 -13.28
N LYS A 238 13.31 10.76 -11.98
CA LYS A 238 12.13 10.26 -11.27
C LYS A 238 11.03 11.33 -11.23
N PRO A 239 9.74 10.96 -11.29
CA PRO A 239 8.62 11.92 -11.26
C PRO A 239 8.65 12.91 -10.08
N ARG A 240 9.10 12.47 -8.89
CA ARG A 240 9.31 13.34 -7.71
C ARG A 240 10.27 14.49 -7.96
N VAL A 241 11.38 14.19 -8.63
CA VAL A 241 12.43 15.17 -8.93
C VAL A 241 11.95 16.15 -10.01
N GLN A 242 11.15 15.66 -10.96
CA GLN A 242 10.52 16.48 -11.98
C GLN A 242 9.52 17.50 -11.38
N ALA A 243 8.69 17.07 -10.42
CA ALA A 243 7.79 17.97 -9.71
C ALA A 243 8.55 19.07 -8.94
N ALA A 244 9.66 18.71 -8.29
CA ALA A 244 10.53 19.68 -7.61
C ALA A 244 11.16 20.69 -8.59
N PHE A 245 11.59 20.25 -9.78
CA PHE A 245 12.10 21.16 -10.81
C PHE A 245 11.03 22.12 -11.35
N ASN A 246 9.80 21.65 -11.56
CA ASN A 246 8.69 22.50 -11.98
C ASN A 246 8.39 23.59 -10.94
N PHE A 247 8.38 23.22 -9.65
CA PHE A 247 8.21 24.18 -8.57
C PHE A 247 9.37 25.19 -8.50
N PHE A 248 10.61 24.71 -8.64
CA PHE A 248 11.80 25.57 -8.70
C PHE A 248 11.68 26.61 -9.83
N PHE A 249 11.27 26.22 -11.03
CA PHE A 249 11.11 27.16 -12.14
C PHE A 249 10.00 28.20 -11.91
N TYR A 250 8.93 27.82 -11.21
CA TYR A 250 7.88 28.77 -10.82
C TYR A 250 8.40 29.84 -9.82
N VAL A 251 9.16 29.41 -8.81
CA VAL A 251 9.80 30.33 -7.85
C VAL A 251 10.86 31.20 -8.54
N LEU A 252 11.64 30.61 -9.46
CA LEU A 252 12.64 31.32 -10.23
C LEU A 252 12.02 32.40 -11.12
N ALA A 253 10.91 32.10 -11.80
CA ALA A 253 10.16 33.09 -12.57
C ALA A 253 9.68 34.25 -11.67
N SER A 254 9.16 33.92 -10.48
CA SER A 254 8.75 34.92 -9.48
C SER A 254 9.89 35.84 -9.06
N HIS A 255 11.09 35.28 -8.84
CA HIS A 255 12.29 36.04 -8.53
C HIS A 255 12.72 36.97 -9.67
N VAL A 256 12.69 36.49 -10.92
CA VAL A 256 13.05 37.28 -12.12
C VAL A 256 12.07 38.44 -12.33
N PHE A 257 10.75 38.17 -12.34
CA PHE A 257 9.74 39.22 -12.52
C PHE A 257 9.71 40.21 -11.36
N GLY A 258 9.93 39.76 -10.13
CA GLY A 258 10.08 40.65 -8.97
C GLY A 258 11.30 41.57 -9.08
N GLY A 259 12.43 41.06 -9.59
CA GLY A 259 13.62 41.88 -9.85
C GLY A 259 13.41 42.90 -10.96
N PHE A 260 12.76 42.53 -12.06
CA PHE A 260 12.38 43.48 -13.11
C PHE A 260 11.44 44.57 -12.59
N TRP A 261 10.45 44.20 -11.77
CA TRP A 261 9.55 45.16 -11.13
C TRP A 261 10.32 46.17 -10.27
N TYR A 262 11.26 45.72 -9.44
CA TYR A 262 12.12 46.62 -8.67
C TYR A 262 12.93 47.58 -9.55
N PHE A 263 13.60 47.05 -10.58
CA PHE A 263 14.42 47.86 -11.47
C PHE A 263 13.59 48.87 -12.27
N PHE A 264 12.40 48.48 -12.73
CA PHE A 264 11.47 49.38 -13.39
C PHE A 264 10.89 50.42 -12.44
N SER A 265 10.71 50.12 -11.15
CA SER A 265 10.36 51.13 -10.14
C SER A 265 11.44 52.21 -10.03
N ILE A 266 12.73 51.85 -10.01
CA ILE A 266 13.85 52.80 -10.04
C ILE A 266 13.81 53.65 -11.33
N GLN A 267 13.62 53.02 -12.49
CA GLN A 267 13.52 53.74 -13.77
C GLN A 267 12.33 54.69 -13.83
N ARG A 268 11.20 54.29 -13.25
CA ARG A 268 9.98 55.10 -13.20
C ARG A 268 10.15 56.31 -12.27
N GLU A 269 10.79 56.11 -11.13
CA GLU A 269 11.14 57.18 -10.19
C GLU A 269 12.10 58.20 -10.85
N ILE A 270 13.14 57.72 -11.55
CA ILE A 270 14.06 58.61 -12.30
C ILE A 270 13.36 59.32 -13.45
N SER A 271 12.43 58.66 -14.15
CA SER A 271 11.67 59.28 -15.24
C SER A 271 10.83 60.45 -14.75
N CYS A 272 10.23 60.33 -13.56
CA CYS A 272 9.55 61.45 -12.91
C CYS A 272 10.54 62.60 -12.64
N LEU A 273 11.66 62.31 -11.98
CA LEU A 273 12.68 63.31 -11.65
C LEU A 273 13.21 64.03 -12.90
N HIS A 274 13.43 63.29 -13.99
CA HIS A 274 13.89 63.84 -15.25
C HIS A 274 12.82 64.72 -15.93
N GLN A 275 11.55 64.33 -15.87
CA GLN A 275 10.44 65.13 -16.42
C GLN A 275 10.30 66.47 -15.69
N SER A 276 10.45 66.47 -14.36
CA SER A 276 10.39 67.68 -13.52
C SER A 276 11.61 68.60 -13.74
N CYS A 277 12.76 68.04 -14.12
CA CYS A 277 13.98 68.80 -14.38
C CYS A 277 14.05 69.50 -15.74
N LYS A 278 13.19 69.17 -16.73
CA LYS A 278 13.26 69.76 -18.09
C LYS A 278 13.09 71.27 -18.14
N ASN A 279 12.46 71.88 -17.13
CA ASN A 279 12.11 73.31 -17.11
C ASN A 279 12.96 74.14 -16.14
N ALA A 280 13.94 73.56 -15.44
CA ALA A 280 14.73 74.24 -14.42
C ALA A 280 16.21 74.38 -14.84
N ILE A 281 16.70 75.62 -14.88
CA ILE A 281 18.05 76.02 -15.38
C ILE A 281 19.20 75.41 -14.54
N SER A 282 18.91 74.88 -13.35
CA SER A 282 19.87 74.28 -12.42
C SER A 282 19.39 72.93 -11.87
N CYS A 283 18.95 72.01 -12.75
CA CYS A 283 18.50 70.68 -12.35
C CYS A 283 19.47 69.60 -12.82
N GLY A 284 20.64 69.49 -12.18
CA GLY A 284 21.55 68.37 -12.37
C GLY A 284 21.06 67.09 -11.65
N ALA A 285 19.75 66.82 -11.63
CA ALA A 285 19.15 65.77 -10.79
C ALA A 285 19.15 64.38 -11.45
N THR A 286 19.91 64.19 -12.54
CA THR A 286 19.98 62.90 -13.27
C THR A 286 21.37 62.30 -13.36
N ASP A 287 22.38 62.95 -12.79
CA ASP A 287 23.72 62.39 -12.75
C ASP A 287 23.89 61.49 -11.51
N TYR A 288 24.68 60.42 -11.69
CA TYR A 288 25.21 59.61 -10.61
C TYR A 288 25.62 60.52 -9.44
N CYS A 289 25.33 60.13 -8.20
CA CYS A 289 25.68 60.94 -7.02
C CYS A 289 27.21 61.14 -6.93
N SER A 290 27.76 62.08 -7.69
CA SER A 290 29.14 62.56 -7.63
C SER A 290 29.20 63.57 -6.51
N GLY A 291 30.12 63.40 -5.57
CA GLY A 291 30.23 64.18 -4.34
C GLY A 291 30.49 65.70 -4.47
N SER A 292 30.19 66.33 -5.61
CA SER A 292 30.16 67.78 -5.78
C SER A 292 28.73 68.30 -5.61
N THR A 293 28.46 68.86 -4.44
CA THR A 293 27.23 69.55 -4.06
C THR A 293 27.02 70.81 -4.90
N SER A 294 26.26 70.68 -6.01
CA SER A 294 25.45 71.81 -6.49
C SER A 294 24.13 71.79 -5.71
N SER A 295 23.72 72.94 -5.16
CA SER A 295 22.52 73.07 -4.32
C SER A 295 21.27 72.67 -5.11
N ARG A 296 20.82 71.42 -4.97
CA ARG A 296 19.57 70.94 -5.56
C ARG A 296 18.42 71.42 -4.67
N ASN A 297 17.39 72.02 -5.26
CA ASN A 297 16.18 72.38 -4.53
C ASN A 297 15.33 71.11 -4.32
N ILE A 298 15.60 70.37 -3.23
CA ILE A 298 14.98 69.07 -2.93
C ILE A 298 13.46 69.21 -2.72
N THR A 299 13.03 70.31 -2.10
CA THR A 299 11.61 70.63 -1.89
C THR A 299 10.85 70.70 -3.22
N PHE A 300 11.44 71.35 -4.22
CA PHE A 300 10.88 71.45 -5.58
C PHE A 300 10.72 70.09 -6.27
N LEU A 301 11.67 69.16 -6.08
CA LEU A 301 11.57 67.81 -6.65
C LEU A 301 10.51 66.95 -5.96
N ASN A 302 10.33 67.10 -4.64
CA ASN A 302 9.30 66.36 -3.90
C ASN A 302 7.88 66.82 -4.25
N GLU A 303 7.67 68.10 -4.54
CA GLU A 303 6.36 68.63 -4.98
C GLU A 303 5.98 68.17 -6.39
N LEU A 304 6.94 68.08 -7.30
CA LEU A 304 6.72 67.67 -8.69
C LEU A 304 6.80 66.15 -8.91
N CYS A 305 7.37 65.41 -7.96
CA CYS A 305 7.36 63.94 -7.91
C CYS A 305 6.90 63.42 -6.54
N PRO A 306 5.62 63.66 -6.18
CA PRO A 306 5.11 63.32 -4.86
C PRO A 306 4.91 61.81 -4.74
N SER A 307 5.78 61.15 -3.96
CA SER A 307 5.65 59.72 -3.66
C SER A 307 4.95 59.43 -2.34
N ASN A 308 4.86 60.40 -1.41
CA ASN A 308 4.17 60.24 -0.13
C ASN A 308 3.75 61.60 0.47
N PRO A 309 2.44 61.95 0.51
CA PRO A 309 1.34 61.19 -0.11
C PRO A 309 1.43 61.23 -1.64
N PRO A 310 1.05 60.15 -2.35
CA PRO A 310 1.12 60.12 -3.80
C PRO A 310 0.04 61.00 -4.45
N ASN A 311 0.40 61.73 -5.51
CA ASN A 311 -0.57 62.51 -6.30
C ASN A 311 -0.55 62.10 -7.78
N ALA A 312 -1.53 61.28 -8.17
CA ALA A 312 -1.64 60.74 -9.53
C ALA A 312 -1.93 61.79 -10.61
N THR A 313 -2.42 62.98 -10.25
CA THR A 313 -2.64 64.08 -11.21
C THR A 313 -1.33 64.75 -11.63
N VAL A 314 -0.29 64.67 -10.81
CA VAL A 314 1.05 65.20 -11.09
C VAL A 314 1.90 64.17 -11.81
N PHE A 315 2.01 62.95 -11.24
CA PHE A 315 2.68 61.83 -11.88
C PHE A 315 2.11 60.51 -11.36
N ASN A 316 1.63 59.67 -12.28
CA ASN A 316 1.09 58.36 -11.93
C ASN A 316 2.19 57.28 -11.98
N PHE A 317 2.50 56.69 -10.83
CA PHE A 317 3.49 55.61 -10.69
C PHE A 317 2.95 54.20 -10.99
N GLY A 318 1.62 54.03 -11.05
CA GLY A 318 0.96 52.75 -11.39
C GLY A 318 1.41 51.60 -10.50
N ILE A 319 1.70 50.43 -11.09
CA ILE A 319 2.11 49.20 -10.37
C ILE A 319 3.44 49.35 -9.61
N PHE A 320 4.21 50.40 -9.87
CA PHE A 320 5.49 50.68 -9.20
C PHE A 320 5.31 51.53 -7.95
N LEU A 321 4.12 52.08 -7.71
CA LEU A 321 3.83 52.96 -6.59
C LEU A 321 4.17 52.31 -5.25
N ASP A 322 3.75 51.06 -5.04
CA ASP A 322 3.99 50.33 -3.78
C ASP A 322 5.49 50.28 -3.43
N ALA A 323 6.36 49.95 -4.39
CA ALA A 323 7.81 49.88 -4.15
C ALA A 323 8.39 51.21 -3.70
N ILE A 324 7.90 52.31 -4.28
CA ILE A 324 8.38 53.67 -4.04
C ILE A 324 7.80 54.20 -2.72
N GLN A 325 6.51 54.01 -2.47
CA GLN A 325 5.84 54.49 -1.26
C GLN A 325 6.38 53.83 0.01
N TYR A 326 6.59 52.51 -0.03
CA TYR A 326 7.17 51.75 1.09
C TYR A 326 8.70 51.93 1.23
N GLY A 327 9.33 52.79 0.41
CA GLY A 327 10.76 53.10 0.50
C GLY A 327 11.68 51.93 0.09
N THR A 328 11.17 50.95 -0.64
CA THR A 328 11.96 49.79 -1.09
C THR A 328 13.07 50.23 -2.05
N THR A 329 12.80 51.21 -2.91
CA THR A 329 13.78 51.81 -3.85
C THR A 329 14.90 52.58 -3.16
N ARG A 330 14.72 52.95 -1.87
CA ARG A 330 15.64 53.76 -1.06
C ARG A 330 16.43 52.95 -0.03
N SER A 331 15.91 51.80 0.37
CA SER A 331 16.58 50.92 1.34
C SER A 331 17.98 50.50 0.85
N MET A 332 18.92 50.28 1.74
CA MET A 332 20.21 49.60 1.45
C MET A 332 20.26 48.19 2.03
N HIS A 333 19.21 47.75 2.73
CA HIS A 333 19.12 46.41 3.30
C HIS A 333 18.62 45.41 2.24
N PHE A 334 19.56 44.66 1.65
CA PHE A 334 19.28 43.70 0.59
C PHE A 334 18.18 42.67 0.91
N PRO A 335 18.16 41.99 2.08
CA PRO A 335 17.14 40.98 2.36
C PRO A 335 15.70 41.52 2.28
N THR A 336 15.48 42.74 2.78
CA THR A 336 14.16 43.39 2.74
C THR A 336 13.71 43.61 1.30
N LYS A 337 14.60 44.11 0.42
CA LYS A 337 14.31 44.27 -1.01
C LYS A 337 13.99 42.93 -1.67
N PHE A 338 14.87 41.96 -1.45
CA PHE A 338 14.82 40.65 -2.09
C PHE A 338 13.51 39.92 -1.76
N PHE A 339 13.16 39.80 -0.48
CA PHE A 339 11.95 39.08 -0.07
C PHE A 339 10.68 39.83 -0.47
N TYR A 340 10.67 41.17 -0.41
CA TYR A 340 9.50 41.95 -0.82
C TYR A 340 9.24 41.86 -2.33
N CYS A 341 10.29 41.87 -3.15
CA CYS A 341 10.17 41.75 -4.60
C CYS A 341 9.82 40.31 -5.02
N ILE A 342 10.34 39.29 -4.34
CA ILE A 342 9.90 37.90 -4.54
C ILE A 342 8.42 37.74 -4.16
N TRP A 343 8.00 38.30 -3.03
CA TRP A 343 6.60 38.29 -2.61
C TRP A 343 5.69 38.91 -3.69
N TRP A 344 6.06 40.08 -4.20
CA TRP A 344 5.34 40.73 -5.31
C TRP A 344 5.26 39.81 -6.55
N GLY A 345 6.36 39.16 -6.92
CA GLY A 345 6.41 38.24 -8.05
C GLY A 345 5.53 37.00 -7.86
N VAL A 346 5.61 36.33 -6.71
CA VAL A 346 4.82 35.13 -6.38
C VAL A 346 3.32 35.48 -6.36
N ARG A 347 2.96 36.59 -5.70
CA ARG A 347 1.58 37.07 -5.61
C ARG A 347 0.98 37.28 -7.00
N ASN A 348 1.71 37.93 -7.91
CA ASN A 348 1.17 38.26 -9.23
C ASN A 348 1.22 37.10 -10.22
N LEU A 349 2.26 36.26 -10.20
CA LEU A 349 2.30 35.07 -11.07
C LEU A 349 1.29 33.99 -10.67
N SER A 350 0.87 33.96 -9.40
CA SER A 350 -0.15 33.01 -8.94
C SER A 350 -1.55 33.32 -9.44
N ASN A 351 -1.82 34.57 -9.87
CA ASN A 351 -3.14 35.10 -10.18
C ASN A 351 -4.18 35.07 -9.03
N PHE A 352 -3.97 34.32 -7.95
CA PHE A 352 -4.88 34.22 -6.78
C PHE A 352 -4.89 35.47 -5.88
N GLY A 353 -3.90 36.37 -6.01
CA GLY A 353 -3.80 37.59 -5.20
C GLY A 353 -3.49 38.85 -5.99
N THR A 354 -3.68 38.84 -7.32
CA THR A 354 -3.33 39.96 -8.20
C THR A 354 -4.23 41.17 -7.98
N ASN A 355 -3.65 42.32 -7.62
CA ASN A 355 -4.36 43.61 -7.55
C ASN A 355 -3.58 44.68 -8.34
N MET A 356 -3.09 44.35 -9.54
CA MET A 356 -2.29 45.27 -10.34
C MET A 356 -3.18 46.39 -10.90
N GLN A 357 -2.88 47.64 -10.52
CA GLN A 357 -3.49 48.83 -11.09
C GLN A 357 -2.44 49.57 -11.92
N THR A 358 -2.61 49.58 -13.23
CA THR A 358 -1.63 50.19 -14.15
C THR A 358 -1.91 51.67 -14.41
N SER A 359 -0.87 52.42 -14.78
CA SER A 359 -1.03 53.76 -15.37
C SER A 359 -1.28 53.72 -16.89
N SER A 360 -1.40 54.88 -17.53
CA SER A 360 -1.45 54.99 -19.01
C SER A 360 -0.10 54.73 -19.68
N TYR A 361 0.94 54.38 -18.94
CA TYR A 361 2.28 54.12 -19.47
C TYR A 361 2.35 52.80 -20.25
N VAL A 362 2.68 52.87 -21.54
CA VAL A 362 2.65 51.72 -22.47
C VAL A 362 3.53 50.56 -22.01
N TRP A 363 4.77 50.83 -21.57
CA TRP A 363 5.70 49.78 -21.14
C TRP A 363 5.24 49.05 -19.88
N GLU A 364 4.58 49.76 -18.96
CA GLU A 364 3.98 49.16 -17.76
C GLU A 364 2.83 48.22 -18.14
N ASN A 365 1.93 48.66 -19.01
CA ASN A 365 0.83 47.84 -19.49
C ASN A 365 1.32 46.57 -20.19
N CYS A 366 2.33 46.69 -21.07
CA CYS A 366 2.98 45.53 -21.69
C CYS A 366 3.57 44.58 -20.65
N PHE A 367 4.25 45.09 -19.62
CA PHE A 367 4.83 44.27 -18.55
C PHE A 367 3.75 43.55 -17.74
N ALA A 368 2.68 44.24 -17.36
CA ALA A 368 1.56 43.66 -16.61
C ALA A 368 0.84 42.56 -17.40
N ILE A 369 0.63 42.76 -18.71
CA ILE A 369 0.06 41.73 -19.61
C ILE A 369 0.97 40.50 -19.65
N ILE A 370 2.28 40.70 -19.81
CA ILE A 370 3.27 39.60 -19.85
C ILE A 370 3.27 38.82 -18.54
N VAL A 371 3.29 39.50 -17.38
CA VAL A 371 3.24 38.86 -16.05
C VAL A 371 1.95 38.05 -15.89
N SER A 372 0.81 38.58 -16.31
CA SER A 372 -0.49 37.90 -16.18
C SER A 372 -0.57 36.64 -17.07
N LEU A 373 -0.15 36.75 -18.33
CA LEU A 373 -0.15 35.62 -19.28
C LEU A 373 0.83 34.52 -18.86
N ILE A 374 2.06 34.89 -18.51
CA ILE A 374 3.08 33.93 -18.07
C ILE A 374 2.70 33.30 -16.73
N GLY A 375 2.14 34.09 -15.80
CA GLY A 375 1.63 33.59 -14.53
C GLY A 375 0.56 32.52 -14.71
N LEU A 376 -0.44 32.79 -15.56
CA LEU A 376 -1.49 31.82 -15.86
C LEU A 376 -0.94 30.52 -16.43
N LEU A 377 -0.06 30.62 -17.44
CA LEU A 377 0.54 29.44 -18.08
C LEU A 377 1.41 28.62 -17.11
N LEU A 378 2.26 29.27 -16.32
CA LEU A 378 3.14 28.59 -15.37
C LEU A 378 2.35 27.95 -14.23
N PHE A 379 1.31 28.61 -13.73
CA PHE A 379 0.48 28.08 -12.67
C PHE A 379 -0.33 26.86 -13.13
N LEU A 380 -0.97 26.93 -14.31
CA LEU A 380 -1.66 25.78 -14.90
C LEU A 380 -0.71 24.62 -15.18
N TYR A 381 0.50 24.90 -15.68
CA TYR A 381 1.53 23.90 -15.91
C TYR A 381 1.99 23.23 -14.61
N LEU A 382 2.17 23.99 -13.53
CA LEU A 382 2.54 23.44 -12.22
C LEU A 382 1.43 22.55 -11.67
N LEU A 383 0.18 23.02 -11.69
CA LEU A 383 -0.98 22.32 -11.13
C LEU A 383 -1.27 21.02 -11.90
N GLY A 384 -1.23 21.06 -13.24
CA GLY A 384 -1.40 19.88 -14.08
C GLY A 384 -0.32 18.81 -13.83
N ASN A 385 0.95 19.22 -13.70
CA ASN A 385 2.02 18.26 -13.41
C ASN A 385 1.95 17.69 -11.99
N LEU A 386 1.54 18.48 -11.00
CA LEU A 386 1.36 18.01 -9.62
C LEU A 386 0.23 16.98 -9.53
N GLN A 387 -0.88 17.23 -10.24
CA GLN A 387 -2.01 16.30 -10.33
C GLN A 387 -1.61 14.98 -10.98
N VAL A 388 -0.89 15.01 -12.12
CA VAL A 388 -0.38 13.80 -12.78
C VAL A 388 0.56 13.02 -11.87
N TYR A 389 1.44 13.70 -11.14
CA TYR A 389 2.34 13.04 -10.20
C TYR A 389 1.58 12.36 -9.05
N MET A 390 0.59 13.04 -8.46
CA MET A 390 -0.23 12.47 -7.38
C MET A 390 -1.01 11.25 -7.86
N GLN A 391 -1.60 11.32 -9.06
CA GLN A 391 -2.29 10.20 -9.68
C GLN A 391 -1.34 9.03 -9.94
N GLN A 392 -0.14 9.27 -10.52
CA GLN A 392 0.85 8.21 -10.74
C GLN A 392 1.35 7.58 -9.43
N ALA A 393 1.51 8.38 -8.37
CA ALA A 393 1.90 7.86 -7.06
C ALA A 393 0.81 6.94 -6.48
N LEU A 394 -0.46 7.33 -6.62
CA LEU A 394 -1.61 6.53 -6.20
C LEU A 394 -1.76 5.25 -7.03
N THR A 395 -1.67 5.33 -8.35
CA THR A 395 -1.73 4.14 -9.22
C THR A 395 -0.60 3.17 -8.92
N ARG A 396 0.62 3.66 -8.64
CA ARG A 396 1.75 2.78 -8.26
C ARG A 396 1.57 2.13 -6.90
N SER A 397 0.98 2.83 -5.92
CA SER A 397 0.70 2.20 -4.63
C SER A 397 -0.36 1.12 -4.76
N LEU A 398 -1.41 1.38 -5.54
CA LEU A 398 -2.47 0.41 -5.83
C LEU A 398 -1.93 -0.79 -6.60
N ALA A 399 -1.15 -0.56 -7.66
CA ALA A 399 -0.54 -1.65 -8.43
C ALA A 399 0.44 -2.50 -7.59
N LYS A 400 1.20 -1.87 -6.67
CA LYS A 400 2.08 -2.60 -5.76
C LYS A 400 1.30 -3.43 -4.75
N GLU A 401 0.19 -2.91 -4.25
CA GLU A 401 -0.71 -3.62 -3.34
C GLU A 401 -1.42 -4.79 -4.04
N GLU A 402 -1.83 -4.60 -5.30
CA GLU A 402 -2.42 -5.65 -6.14
C GLU A 402 -1.41 -6.76 -6.45
N LEU A 403 -0.21 -6.41 -6.91
CA LEU A 403 0.88 -7.37 -7.14
C LEU A 403 1.27 -8.10 -5.85
N GLY A 404 1.30 -7.40 -4.71
CA GLY A 404 1.53 -8.00 -3.40
C GLY A 404 0.47 -9.04 -3.02
N ARG A 405 -0.81 -8.75 -3.29
CA ARG A 405 -1.93 -9.69 -3.07
C ARG A 405 -1.87 -10.89 -4.02
N GLU A 406 -1.51 -10.69 -5.28
CA GLU A 406 -1.27 -11.80 -6.22
C GLU A 406 -0.12 -12.69 -5.74
N LYS A 407 0.98 -12.08 -5.27
CA LYS A 407 2.13 -12.82 -4.76
C LYS A 407 1.82 -13.60 -3.48
N GLU A 408 1.00 -13.03 -2.60
CA GLU A 408 0.51 -13.72 -1.41
C GLU A 408 -0.33 -14.94 -1.77
N LYS A 409 -1.18 -14.85 -2.82
CA LYS A 409 -1.92 -15.99 -3.36
C LYS A 409 -1.00 -17.06 -3.96
N GLU A 410 0.05 -16.67 -4.68
CA GLU A 410 1.05 -17.63 -5.18
C GLU A 410 1.76 -18.37 -4.02
N ILE A 411 2.16 -17.64 -2.97
CA ILE A 411 2.76 -18.22 -1.76
C ILE A 411 1.77 -19.17 -1.08
N GLN A 412 0.51 -18.75 -0.94
CA GLN A 412 -0.56 -19.58 -0.37
C GLN A 412 -0.71 -20.88 -1.15
N MET A 413 -0.82 -20.80 -2.48
CA MET A 413 -0.98 -21.95 -3.37
C MET A 413 0.23 -22.89 -3.27
N CYS A 414 1.44 -22.33 -3.27
CA CYS A 414 2.67 -23.10 -3.16
C CYS A 414 2.77 -23.81 -1.79
N MET A 415 2.41 -23.16 -0.68
CA MET A 415 2.34 -23.82 0.64
C MET A 415 1.34 -24.97 0.66
N LYS A 416 0.16 -24.80 0.05
CA LYS A 416 -0.86 -25.88 -0.06
C LYS A 416 -0.36 -27.05 -0.91
N MET A 417 0.31 -26.79 -2.05
CA MET A 417 0.93 -27.85 -2.87
C MET A 417 1.97 -28.67 -2.11
N HIS A 418 2.64 -28.07 -1.12
CA HIS A 418 3.59 -28.74 -0.25
C HIS A 418 2.93 -29.49 0.93
N GLY A 419 1.60 -29.54 1.01
CA GLY A 419 0.87 -30.34 1.99
C GLY A 419 0.58 -29.64 3.32
N MET A 420 0.68 -28.31 3.36
CA MET A 420 0.35 -27.53 4.56
C MET A 420 -1.17 -27.39 4.76
N SER A 421 -1.62 -27.43 6.03
CA SER A 421 -3.02 -27.21 6.39
C SER A 421 -3.44 -25.74 6.22
N ASP A 422 -4.73 -25.48 5.98
CA ASP A 422 -5.27 -24.11 5.83
C ASP A 422 -5.07 -23.22 7.06
N VAL A 423 -4.96 -23.82 8.25
CA VAL A 423 -4.66 -23.12 9.50
C VAL A 423 -3.20 -22.68 9.51
N SER A 424 -2.27 -23.58 9.17
CA SER A 424 -0.84 -23.29 9.08
C SER A 424 -0.55 -22.24 8.01
N VAL A 425 -1.19 -22.34 6.85
CA VAL A 425 -1.03 -21.38 5.75
C VAL A 425 -1.46 -19.97 6.17
N ARG A 426 -2.66 -19.82 6.76
CA ARG A 426 -3.11 -18.51 7.29
C ARG A 426 -2.17 -17.96 8.35
N PHE A 427 -1.69 -18.83 9.23
CA PHE A 427 -0.77 -18.45 10.29
C PHE A 427 0.57 -17.92 9.74
N TYR A 428 1.15 -18.59 8.74
CA TYR A 428 2.41 -18.14 8.13
C TYR A 428 2.23 -16.89 7.25
N LEU A 429 1.12 -16.78 6.51
CA LEU A 429 0.79 -15.59 5.72
C LEU A 429 0.72 -14.33 6.61
N GLY A 430 0.08 -14.43 7.78
CA GLY A 430 0.02 -13.34 8.76
C GLY A 430 1.38 -12.93 9.35
N ASN A 431 2.41 -13.76 9.19
CA ASN A 431 3.76 -13.53 9.70
C ASN A 431 4.80 -13.30 8.58
N ILE A 432 4.37 -13.07 7.34
CA ILE A 432 5.28 -12.72 6.23
C ILE A 432 5.84 -11.31 6.46
N LYS A 433 7.15 -11.16 6.26
CA LYS A 433 7.77 -9.83 6.27
C LYS A 433 7.39 -9.07 5.02
N LYS A 434 6.40 -8.17 5.13
CA LYS A 434 5.94 -7.30 4.03
C LYS A 434 7.09 -6.56 3.33
N LYS A 435 8.14 -6.17 4.09
CA LYS A 435 9.35 -5.54 3.57
C LYS A 435 10.23 -6.48 2.72
N GLU A 436 10.32 -7.77 3.05
CA GLU A 436 11.09 -8.74 2.25
C GLU A 436 10.29 -9.23 1.04
N LEU A 437 8.97 -9.38 1.19
CA LEU A 437 8.05 -9.61 0.07
C LEU A 437 8.16 -8.48 -0.97
N ASP A 438 8.15 -7.22 -0.51
CA ASP A 438 8.27 -6.03 -1.36
C ASP A 438 9.61 -5.92 -2.10
N LYS A 439 10.69 -6.50 -1.56
CA LYS A 439 12.03 -6.45 -2.18
C LYS A 439 12.19 -7.49 -3.28
N ASN A 440 11.53 -8.63 -3.14
CA ASN A 440 11.64 -9.78 -4.05
C ASN A 440 10.28 -10.10 -4.70
N ILE A 441 9.49 -9.07 -5.01
CA ILE A 441 8.13 -9.24 -5.54
C ILE A 441 8.14 -9.90 -6.93
N ASP A 442 9.23 -9.73 -7.67
CA ASP A 442 9.46 -10.32 -9.01
C ASP A 442 10.05 -11.75 -8.95
N GLY A 443 10.35 -12.29 -7.76
CA GLY A 443 10.98 -13.60 -7.59
C GLY A 443 10.03 -14.78 -7.86
N GLU A 444 10.55 -15.90 -8.38
CA GLU A 444 9.79 -17.15 -8.53
C GLU A 444 9.42 -17.72 -7.14
N VAL A 445 8.13 -18.02 -6.92
CA VAL A 445 7.66 -18.58 -5.65
C VAL A 445 7.93 -20.09 -5.61
N ASN A 446 9.02 -20.46 -4.93
CA ASN A 446 9.38 -21.85 -4.64
C ASN A 446 9.57 -22.09 -3.13
N GLY A 447 9.84 -23.32 -2.71
CA GLY A 447 10.01 -23.64 -1.27
C GLY A 447 11.08 -22.79 -0.57
N ILE A 448 12.14 -22.40 -1.30
CA ILE A 448 13.23 -21.56 -0.80
C ILE A 448 12.78 -20.11 -0.61
N TYR A 449 12.04 -19.59 -1.59
CA TYR A 449 11.47 -18.25 -1.56
C TYR A 449 10.57 -18.09 -0.33
N ILE A 450 9.69 -19.06 -0.08
CA ILE A 450 8.78 -19.02 1.06
C ILE A 450 9.55 -19.03 2.39
N ILE A 451 10.54 -19.92 2.52
CA ILE A 451 11.42 -19.96 3.69
C ILE A 451 12.16 -18.63 3.88
N SER A 452 12.51 -17.92 2.80
CA SER A 452 13.24 -16.66 2.85
C SER A 452 12.40 -15.47 3.34
N VAL A 453 11.11 -15.40 2.95
CA VAL A 453 10.20 -14.29 3.28
C VAL A 453 9.55 -14.44 4.66
N VAL A 454 9.57 -15.65 5.23
CA VAL A 454 9.08 -15.96 6.58
C VAL A 454 10.13 -15.58 7.64
N ASP A 455 9.65 -15.01 8.75
CA ASP A 455 10.49 -14.59 9.87
C ASP A 455 11.30 -15.75 10.49
N GLY A 456 12.46 -15.42 11.08
CA GLY A 456 13.47 -16.40 11.49
C GLY A 456 12.98 -17.44 12.50
N PHE A 457 12.08 -17.05 13.42
CA PHE A 457 11.46 -17.97 14.36
C PHE A 457 10.54 -18.99 13.65
N TRP A 458 9.69 -18.49 12.76
CA TRP A 458 8.71 -19.30 12.02
C TRP A 458 9.33 -20.18 10.95
N ARG A 459 10.50 -19.80 10.43
CA ARG A 459 11.28 -20.56 9.45
C ARG A 459 11.62 -21.97 9.92
N GLY A 460 12.01 -22.11 11.19
CA GLY A 460 12.33 -23.41 11.80
C GLY A 460 11.10 -24.32 11.88
N ILE A 461 9.97 -23.76 12.32
CA ILE A 461 8.70 -24.49 12.47
C ILE A 461 8.14 -24.89 11.10
N MET A 462 8.20 -23.98 10.12
CA MET A 462 7.76 -24.23 8.75
C MET A 462 8.62 -25.32 8.09
N ARG A 463 9.94 -25.30 8.30
CA ARG A 463 10.82 -26.37 7.83
C ARG A 463 10.48 -27.70 8.50
N ASN A 464 10.27 -27.71 9.81
CA ASN A 464 9.91 -28.94 10.53
C ASN A 464 8.61 -29.56 10.00
N SER A 465 7.59 -28.74 9.71
CA SER A 465 6.31 -29.24 9.18
C SER A 465 6.41 -29.82 7.77
N ILE A 466 7.31 -29.32 6.92
CA ILE A 466 7.57 -29.89 5.60
C ILE A 466 8.42 -31.18 5.72
N CYS A 467 9.46 -31.17 6.55
CA CYS A 467 10.49 -32.22 6.55
C CYS A 467 10.12 -33.46 7.37
N TRP A 468 9.34 -33.34 8.44
CA TRP A 468 9.08 -34.45 9.38
C TRP A 468 8.43 -35.66 8.74
N GLU A 469 7.37 -35.46 7.96
CA GLU A 469 6.66 -36.56 7.27
C GLU A 469 7.57 -37.28 6.27
N MET A 470 8.52 -36.56 5.66
CA MET A 470 9.47 -37.15 4.71
C MET A 470 10.61 -37.88 5.43
N LEU A 471 11.17 -37.32 6.50
CA LEU A 471 12.21 -37.98 7.29
C LEU A 471 11.70 -39.27 7.95
N LYS A 472 10.45 -39.30 8.39
CA LYS A 472 9.80 -40.51 8.92
C LYS A 472 9.60 -41.61 7.88
N LYS A 473 9.80 -41.38 6.58
CA LYS A 473 9.79 -42.46 5.58
C LYS A 473 11.12 -43.23 5.53
N VAL A 474 12.19 -42.64 6.05
CA VAL A 474 13.54 -43.23 6.05
C VAL A 474 13.64 -44.25 7.18
N LYS A 475 13.95 -45.50 6.86
CA LYS A 475 13.92 -46.65 7.79
C LYS A 475 14.77 -46.42 9.05
N GLU A 476 15.90 -45.76 8.91
CA GLU A 476 16.84 -45.47 9.99
C GLU A 476 16.30 -44.39 10.94
N LEU A 477 15.46 -43.47 10.43
CA LEU A 477 14.93 -42.30 11.14
C LEU A 477 13.48 -42.46 11.63
N GLN A 478 12.76 -43.48 11.16
CA GLN A 478 11.35 -43.78 11.49
C GLN A 478 11.04 -43.75 12.99
N ASN A 479 11.97 -44.27 13.81
CA ASN A 479 11.78 -44.45 15.25
C ASN A 479 12.53 -43.40 16.10
N LEU A 480 13.03 -42.32 15.49
CA LEU A 480 13.67 -41.24 16.21
C LEU A 480 12.62 -40.35 16.90
N ASN A 481 12.96 -39.80 18.06
CA ASN A 481 12.10 -38.84 18.75
C ASN A 481 12.06 -37.50 17.99
N ASN A 482 11.03 -36.70 18.28
CA ASN A 482 10.82 -35.41 17.59
C ASN A 482 12.01 -34.44 17.76
N GLU A 483 12.75 -34.50 18.88
CA GLU A 483 13.96 -33.69 19.12
C GLU A 483 15.11 -34.09 18.19
N ALA A 484 15.37 -35.39 17.97
CA ALA A 484 16.39 -35.85 17.02
C ALA A 484 16.00 -35.49 15.57
N LEU A 485 14.72 -35.61 15.23
CA LEU A 485 14.21 -35.19 13.91
C LEU A 485 14.34 -33.67 13.72
N GLU A 486 14.07 -32.87 14.75
CA GLU A 486 14.24 -31.42 14.73
C GLU A 486 15.71 -31.00 14.57
N MET A 487 16.63 -31.69 15.26
CA MET A 487 18.07 -31.47 15.04
C MET A 487 18.49 -31.82 13.62
N ILE A 488 18.06 -32.95 13.06
CA ILE A 488 18.35 -33.30 11.66
C ILE A 488 17.77 -32.26 10.69
N CYS A 489 16.52 -31.83 10.92
CA CYS A 489 15.89 -30.75 10.16
C CYS A 489 16.71 -29.45 10.22
N ALA A 490 17.38 -29.17 11.34
CA ALA A 490 18.22 -27.98 11.50
C ALA A 490 19.35 -27.88 10.47
N TYR A 491 19.90 -29.02 10.08
CA TYR A 491 21.02 -29.13 9.14
C TYR A 491 20.59 -29.39 7.70
N LEU A 492 19.30 -29.63 7.42
CA LEU A 492 18.78 -29.75 6.06
C LEU A 492 18.87 -28.39 5.33
N LYS A 493 19.57 -28.40 4.20
CA LYS A 493 19.74 -27.22 3.33
C LYS A 493 18.90 -27.40 2.07
N PRO A 494 18.08 -26.42 1.67
CA PRO A 494 17.33 -26.52 0.42
C PRO A 494 18.26 -26.45 -0.78
N LYS A 495 17.95 -27.24 -1.82
CA LYS A 495 18.72 -27.32 -3.07
C LYS A 495 17.76 -27.49 -4.26
N ILE A 496 18.03 -26.76 -5.34
CA ILE A 496 17.29 -26.87 -6.60
C ILE A 496 18.22 -27.52 -7.63
N PHE A 497 17.75 -28.59 -8.26
CA PHE A 497 18.41 -29.23 -9.38
C PHE A 497 17.66 -28.90 -10.66
N LYS A 498 18.41 -28.57 -11.71
CA LYS A 498 17.85 -28.33 -13.04
C LYS A 498 17.44 -29.65 -13.68
N GLU A 499 16.54 -29.56 -14.65
CA GLU A 499 16.24 -30.71 -15.51
C GLU A 499 17.53 -31.24 -16.15
N ASN A 500 17.66 -32.56 -16.24
CA ASN A 500 18.83 -33.26 -16.77
C ASN A 500 20.13 -33.12 -15.96
N GLU A 501 20.10 -32.44 -14.80
CA GLU A 501 21.25 -32.33 -13.92
C GLU A 501 21.59 -33.68 -13.28
N MET A 502 22.88 -33.99 -13.22
CA MET A 502 23.39 -35.21 -12.59
C MET A 502 23.52 -34.99 -11.09
N VAL A 503 22.87 -35.83 -10.29
CA VAL A 503 22.87 -35.72 -8.82
C VAL A 503 23.99 -36.57 -8.22
N VAL A 504 24.17 -37.80 -8.72
CA VAL A 504 25.29 -38.69 -8.36
C VAL A 504 25.54 -39.70 -9.48
N GLU A 505 26.78 -40.11 -9.69
CA GLU A 505 27.19 -41.13 -10.65
C GLU A 505 27.57 -42.44 -9.96
N ALA A 506 27.28 -43.58 -10.59
CA ALA A 506 27.65 -44.89 -10.04
C ALA A 506 29.18 -45.02 -9.91
N GLY A 507 29.64 -45.48 -8.74
CA GLY A 507 31.05 -45.61 -8.38
C GLY A 507 31.66 -44.40 -7.67
N GLN A 508 30.96 -43.27 -7.60
CA GLN A 508 31.40 -42.07 -6.87
C GLN A 508 30.93 -42.09 -5.40
N PRO A 509 31.69 -41.48 -4.47
CA PRO A 509 31.28 -41.36 -3.07
C PRO A 509 30.03 -40.48 -2.91
N LEU A 510 29.13 -40.87 -2.01
CA LEU A 510 27.90 -40.14 -1.72
C LEU A 510 28.17 -38.90 -0.87
N ASN A 511 28.06 -37.69 -1.44
CA ASN A 511 28.40 -36.45 -0.72
C ASN A 511 27.26 -35.84 0.12
N ALA A 512 26.02 -36.23 -0.15
CA ALA A 512 24.86 -35.80 0.60
C ALA A 512 23.71 -36.79 0.46
N MET A 513 22.86 -36.84 1.49
CA MET A 513 21.52 -37.43 1.39
C MET A 513 20.56 -36.37 0.86
N VAL A 514 19.78 -36.69 -0.16
CA VAL A 514 18.86 -35.76 -0.85
C VAL A 514 17.43 -36.27 -0.71
N ILE A 515 16.52 -35.41 -0.24
CA ILE A 515 15.09 -35.69 -0.03
C ILE A 515 14.28 -34.86 -1.05
N ILE A 516 13.51 -35.52 -1.90
CA ILE A 516 12.76 -34.87 -2.99
C ILE A 516 11.49 -34.24 -2.43
N ILE A 517 11.34 -32.91 -2.55
CA ILE A 517 10.14 -32.18 -2.10
C ILE A 517 9.18 -31.85 -3.25
N ALA A 518 9.70 -31.67 -4.46
CA ALA A 518 8.92 -31.50 -5.69
C ALA A 518 9.76 -31.87 -6.93
N GLY A 519 9.14 -32.40 -7.98
CA GLY A 519 9.82 -32.90 -9.18
C GLY A 519 10.11 -34.40 -9.12
N SER A 520 10.84 -34.91 -10.11
CA SER A 520 11.22 -36.33 -10.18
C SER A 520 12.64 -36.53 -10.72
N MET A 521 13.25 -37.63 -10.28
CA MET A 521 14.57 -38.09 -10.72
C MET A 521 14.48 -39.50 -11.29
N GLN A 522 15.47 -39.88 -12.09
CA GLN A 522 15.64 -41.23 -12.61
C GLN A 522 16.95 -41.81 -12.05
N ALA A 523 16.88 -43.02 -11.50
CA ALA A 523 18.01 -43.77 -11.00
C ALA A 523 18.20 -45.05 -11.82
N TYR A 524 19.40 -45.26 -12.37
CA TYR A 524 19.70 -46.43 -13.21
C TYR A 524 21.11 -46.95 -12.93
N GLN A 525 21.34 -48.22 -13.25
CA GLN A 525 22.65 -48.84 -13.08
C GLN A 525 23.34 -48.90 -14.45
N PRO A 526 24.52 -48.30 -14.64
CA PRO A 526 25.18 -48.30 -15.94
C PRO A 526 25.63 -49.71 -16.33
N ILE A 527 25.25 -50.16 -17.52
CA ILE A 527 25.70 -51.44 -18.09
C ILE A 527 27.02 -51.17 -18.81
N ARG A 528 28.09 -51.86 -18.40
CA ARG A 528 29.38 -51.81 -19.10
C ARG A 528 29.44 -52.93 -20.14
N VAL A 529 29.24 -52.60 -21.42
CA VAL A 529 29.56 -53.48 -22.54
C VAL A 529 30.72 -52.85 -23.30
N ALA A 530 31.83 -53.57 -23.44
CA ALA A 530 32.98 -53.20 -24.28
C ALA A 530 33.58 -51.80 -24.05
N GLY A 531 33.59 -51.29 -22.82
CA GLY A 531 34.31 -50.06 -22.46
C GLY A 531 33.55 -48.75 -22.65
N GLU A 532 32.37 -48.76 -23.29
CA GLU A 532 31.45 -47.62 -23.33
C GLU A 532 30.27 -47.83 -22.36
N ALA A 533 29.94 -46.80 -21.59
CA ALA A 533 28.83 -46.83 -20.64
C ALA A 533 27.52 -46.55 -21.37
N CYS A 534 26.73 -47.59 -21.65
CA CYS A 534 25.36 -47.42 -22.14
C CYS A 534 24.38 -47.29 -20.95
N PRO A 535 23.44 -46.34 -20.96
CA PRO A 535 22.36 -46.30 -19.98
C PRO A 535 21.50 -47.57 -20.11
N SER A 536 21.21 -48.24 -18.99
CA SER A 536 20.30 -49.39 -18.98
C SER A 536 18.90 -48.98 -19.44
N THR A 537 18.22 -49.84 -20.20
CA THR A 537 16.82 -49.63 -20.59
C THR A 537 15.85 -49.68 -19.40
N SER A 538 16.26 -50.23 -18.27
CA SER A 538 15.54 -50.20 -17.00
C SER A 538 16.04 -49.05 -16.11
N PHE A 539 15.16 -48.12 -15.73
CA PHE A 539 15.44 -47.06 -14.75
C PHE A 539 14.31 -47.01 -13.70
N GLU A 540 14.67 -46.67 -12.47
CA GLU A 540 13.75 -46.40 -11.37
C GLU A 540 13.39 -44.92 -11.36
N THR A 541 12.11 -44.59 -11.20
CA THR A 541 11.67 -43.20 -11.04
C THR A 541 11.54 -42.88 -9.56
N LEU A 542 12.18 -41.78 -9.14
CA LEU A 542 12.16 -41.28 -7.76
C LEU A 542 11.30 -40.01 -7.73
N ASP A 543 10.15 -40.10 -7.07
CA ASP A 543 9.16 -39.02 -6.97
C ASP A 543 9.17 -38.30 -5.61
N LYS A 544 8.27 -37.33 -5.43
CA LYS A 544 8.09 -36.56 -4.20
C LYS A 544 8.01 -37.46 -2.96
N GLY A 545 8.85 -37.15 -1.97
CA GLY A 545 8.95 -37.88 -0.70
C GLY A 545 9.87 -39.09 -0.73
N MET A 546 10.50 -39.41 -1.87
CA MET A 546 11.60 -40.37 -1.96
C MET A 546 12.95 -39.67 -1.75
N PHE A 547 14.00 -40.45 -1.52
CA PHE A 547 15.31 -39.95 -1.14
C PHE A 547 16.45 -40.70 -1.83
N VAL A 548 17.62 -40.05 -1.89
CA VAL A 548 18.86 -40.58 -2.47
C VAL A 548 19.95 -40.49 -1.42
N GLY A 549 20.77 -41.55 -1.27
CA GLY A 549 21.92 -41.55 -0.38
C GLY A 549 21.61 -41.88 1.09
N GLU A 550 20.48 -42.55 1.39
CA GLU A 550 20.13 -43.04 2.74
C GLU A 550 21.22 -43.93 3.38
N GLN A 551 22.05 -44.57 2.55
CA GLN A 551 23.19 -45.38 2.95
C GLN A 551 24.18 -44.61 3.84
N LEU A 552 24.22 -43.29 3.71
CA LEU A 552 25.01 -42.42 4.60
C LEU A 552 24.56 -42.50 6.05
N LEU A 553 23.27 -42.72 6.32
CA LEU A 553 22.75 -42.84 7.69
C LEU A 553 23.19 -44.14 8.35
N ASP A 554 23.15 -45.26 7.61
CA ASP A 554 23.61 -46.56 8.10
C ASP A 554 25.14 -46.58 8.31
N TRP A 555 25.88 -45.95 7.39
CA TRP A 555 27.32 -45.77 7.53
C TRP A 555 27.69 -45.01 8.80
N VAL A 556 27.10 -43.84 9.00
CA VAL A 556 27.35 -42.99 10.17
C VAL A 556 26.91 -43.67 11.48
N ALA A 557 25.90 -44.53 11.45
CA ALA A 557 25.47 -45.30 12.63
C ALA A 557 26.45 -46.43 13.02
N LYS A 558 27.28 -46.92 12.08
CA LYS A 558 28.17 -48.08 12.28
C LYS A 558 29.65 -47.73 12.44
N THR A 559 30.10 -46.62 11.87
CA THR A 559 31.53 -46.25 11.83
C THR A 559 31.96 -45.43 13.06
N LYS A 560 33.13 -45.76 13.63
CA LYS A 560 33.79 -44.96 14.69
C LYS A 560 34.87 -44.02 14.14
N THR A 561 35.39 -44.27 12.94
CA THR A 561 36.59 -43.61 12.38
C THR A 561 36.32 -42.82 11.10
N PHE A 562 35.13 -42.95 10.48
CA PHE A 562 34.70 -42.25 9.26
C PHE A 562 35.60 -42.46 8.01
N GLU A 563 36.41 -43.52 7.94
CA GLU A 563 37.39 -43.71 6.84
C GLU A 563 36.82 -44.39 5.58
N ASP A 564 35.63 -45.02 5.64
CA ASP A 564 35.05 -45.81 4.53
C ASP A 564 33.71 -45.25 4.03
N GLN A 565 33.71 -44.07 3.38
CA GLN A 565 32.46 -43.43 2.90
C GLN A 565 31.76 -44.27 1.81
N PRO A 566 30.42 -44.45 1.87
CA PRO A 566 29.66 -45.20 0.87
C PRO A 566 29.76 -44.61 -0.53
N VAL A 567 29.89 -45.47 -1.53
CA VAL A 567 29.82 -45.12 -2.96
C VAL A 567 28.44 -45.46 -3.52
N SER A 568 27.94 -44.64 -4.45
CA SER A 568 26.65 -44.88 -5.09
C SER A 568 26.75 -46.06 -6.06
N PHE A 569 25.80 -47.00 -6.01
CA PHE A 569 25.70 -48.10 -6.98
C PHE A 569 24.84 -47.74 -8.21
N LYS A 570 24.12 -46.62 -8.14
CA LYS A 570 23.22 -46.11 -9.19
C LYS A 570 23.66 -44.72 -9.63
N THR A 571 23.47 -44.44 -10.91
CA THR A 571 23.54 -43.09 -11.45
C THR A 571 22.17 -42.44 -11.33
N VAL A 572 22.09 -41.27 -10.72
CA VAL A 572 20.85 -40.52 -10.51
C VAL A 572 20.90 -39.20 -11.26
N ARG A 573 19.88 -38.97 -12.09
CA ARG A 573 19.72 -37.77 -12.93
C ARG A 573 18.32 -37.20 -12.75
N CYS A 574 18.19 -35.88 -12.76
CA CYS A 574 16.89 -35.22 -12.72
C CYS A 574 16.16 -35.37 -14.06
N SER A 575 14.93 -35.90 -14.04
CA SER A 575 14.07 -35.98 -15.24
C SER A 575 13.26 -34.69 -15.45
N LYS A 576 13.02 -33.93 -14.38
CA LYS A 576 12.43 -32.58 -14.37
C LYS A 576 13.21 -31.68 -13.40
N LYS A 577 12.93 -30.37 -13.35
CA LYS A 577 13.41 -29.50 -12.26
C LYS A 577 12.99 -30.12 -10.91
N VAL A 578 13.95 -30.32 -10.01
CA VAL A 578 13.70 -30.91 -8.69
C VAL A 578 14.04 -29.91 -7.60
N GLU A 579 13.09 -29.71 -6.69
CA GLU A 579 13.32 -29.06 -5.40
C GLU A 579 13.58 -30.17 -4.38
N ALA A 580 14.62 -30.03 -3.56
CA ALA A 580 15.01 -31.02 -2.58
C ALA A 580 15.63 -30.40 -1.33
N PHE A 581 15.65 -31.17 -0.23
CA PHE A 581 16.52 -30.91 0.91
C PHE A 581 17.75 -31.80 0.84
N ALA A 582 18.93 -31.24 1.10
CA ALA A 582 20.19 -31.96 1.16
C ALA A 582 20.77 -31.92 2.57
N LEU A 583 21.22 -33.08 3.06
CA LEU A 583 22.01 -33.25 4.28
C LEU A 583 23.41 -33.73 3.89
N THR A 584 24.42 -32.89 4.06
CA THR A 584 25.78 -33.22 3.62
C THR A 584 26.49 -34.17 4.59
N VAL A 585 27.54 -34.85 4.12
CA VAL A 585 28.36 -35.72 4.96
C VAL A 585 28.99 -34.97 6.14
N ASP A 586 29.40 -33.71 5.95
CA ASP A 586 29.98 -32.91 7.04
C ASP A 586 28.93 -32.51 8.09
N ASP A 587 27.72 -32.17 7.63
CA ASP A 587 26.59 -31.92 8.52
C ASP A 587 26.25 -33.20 9.33
N LEU A 588 26.29 -34.38 8.70
CA LEU A 588 26.09 -35.69 9.34
C LEU A 588 27.20 -36.05 10.36
N LYS A 589 28.47 -35.82 10.01
CA LYS A 589 29.59 -36.02 10.95
C LYS A 589 29.47 -35.12 12.18
N THR A 590 28.98 -33.90 11.99
CA THR A 590 28.72 -32.95 13.07
C THR A 590 27.58 -33.42 13.97
N LEU A 591 26.48 -33.91 13.38
CA LEU A 591 25.33 -34.48 14.08
C LEU A 591 25.68 -35.72 14.94
N VAL A 592 26.69 -36.50 14.57
CA VAL A 592 27.07 -37.72 15.29
C VAL A 592 28.16 -37.54 16.32
N ARG A 593 29.05 -36.56 16.14
CA ARG A 593 30.01 -36.17 17.18
C ARG A 593 29.34 -35.56 18.42
N SER A 594 28.05 -35.21 18.36
CA SER A 594 27.29 -34.71 19.51
C SER A 594 26.68 -35.80 20.42
N GLU A 595 27.16 -37.06 20.35
CA GLU A 595 26.82 -38.25 21.16
C GLU A 595 25.34 -38.69 21.31
N ASP A 596 24.33 -37.93 20.86
CA ASP A 596 22.94 -38.11 21.33
C ASP A 596 21.91 -38.73 20.35
N ILE A 597 22.21 -38.94 19.06
CA ILE A 597 21.12 -39.21 18.08
C ILE A 597 20.82 -40.71 17.86
N PHE A 598 21.82 -41.58 17.75
CA PHE A 598 21.62 -42.99 17.33
C PHE A 598 21.54 -44.01 18.49
N SER A 599 21.67 -43.58 19.75
CA SER A 599 21.65 -44.46 20.93
C SER A 599 20.24 -44.75 21.49
N MET A 600 19.17 -44.20 20.91
CA MET A 600 17.83 -44.10 21.52
C MET A 600 16.77 -45.11 21.03
N LYS A 601 17.13 -46.31 20.57
CA LYS A 601 16.19 -47.23 19.87
C LYS A 601 15.29 -48.17 20.73
N SER A 602 15.21 -48.10 22.06
CA SER A 602 14.16 -48.87 22.80
C SER A 602 13.81 -48.38 24.21
N LYS A 603 12.55 -48.61 24.64
CA LYS A 603 12.04 -48.46 26.03
C LYS A 603 12.94 -49.18 27.08
N VAL A 604 13.73 -50.17 26.66
CA VAL A 604 14.64 -50.99 27.50
C VAL A 604 16.07 -50.39 27.57
N GLY A 605 16.43 -49.51 26.62
CA GLY A 605 17.78 -48.97 26.49
C GLY A 605 18.18 -48.04 27.64
N ILE A 606 17.32 -47.09 28.03
CA ILE A 606 17.63 -46.12 29.09
C ILE A 606 17.86 -46.81 30.45
N LEU A 607 17.09 -47.87 30.75
CA LEU A 607 17.19 -48.63 32.00
C LEU A 607 18.37 -49.62 32.03
N LYS A 608 18.85 -50.11 30.87
CA LYS A 608 20.04 -50.98 30.78
C LYS A 608 21.38 -50.23 30.84
N ILE A 609 21.39 -48.92 30.54
CA ILE A 609 22.62 -48.11 30.51
C ILE A 609 23.12 -47.72 31.91
N ALA A 610 22.27 -47.79 32.94
CA ALA A 610 22.68 -47.53 34.32
C ALA A 610 23.52 -48.71 34.85
N ALA A 611 24.85 -48.61 34.77
CA ALA A 611 25.78 -49.63 35.25
C ALA A 611 25.70 -49.93 36.76
N ASN A 612 24.96 -49.11 37.54
CA ASN A 612 24.78 -49.26 38.99
C ASN A 612 23.32 -49.67 39.33
N PRO A 613 23.11 -50.83 40.02
CA PRO A 613 21.77 -51.33 40.34
C PRO A 613 20.93 -50.35 41.18
N LYS A 614 21.53 -49.64 42.12
CA LYS A 614 20.80 -48.67 42.98
C LYS A 614 20.31 -47.46 42.19
N ILE A 615 21.06 -47.03 41.17
CA ILE A 615 20.66 -45.94 40.26
C ILE A 615 19.50 -46.41 39.38
N ARG A 616 19.55 -47.66 38.94
CA ARG A 616 18.48 -48.26 38.14
C ARG A 616 17.17 -48.34 38.93
N GLU A 617 17.17 -48.88 40.15
CA GLU A 617 15.98 -48.90 41.02
C GLU A 617 15.41 -47.50 41.25
N LYS A 618 16.29 -46.50 41.39
CA LYS A 618 15.86 -45.11 41.57
C LYS A 618 15.20 -44.52 40.34
N LEU A 619 15.76 -44.79 39.15
CA LEU A 619 15.17 -44.38 37.88
C LEU A 619 13.81 -45.08 37.64
N GLU A 620 13.67 -46.34 38.04
CA GLU A 620 12.39 -47.07 38.01
C GLU A 620 11.35 -46.43 38.94
N ALA A 621 11.74 -46.04 40.16
CA ALA A 621 10.87 -45.33 41.10
C ALA A 621 10.45 -43.94 40.58
N ILE A 622 11.36 -43.19 39.95
CA ILE A 622 11.06 -41.90 39.29
C ILE A 622 10.06 -42.08 38.14
N PHE A 623 10.27 -43.08 37.29
CA PHE A 623 9.38 -43.39 36.18
C PHE A 623 7.97 -43.76 36.67
N LEU A 624 7.91 -44.59 37.70
CA LEU A 624 6.65 -45.02 38.30
C LEU A 624 5.90 -43.82 38.92
N TRP A 625 6.60 -42.95 39.65
CA TRP A 625 6.02 -41.72 40.21
C TRP A 625 5.43 -40.82 39.12
N MET A 626 6.13 -40.63 37.99
CA MET A 626 5.65 -39.80 36.87
C MET A 626 4.37 -40.37 36.25
N THR A 627 4.35 -41.70 36.04
CA THR A 627 3.21 -42.39 35.43
C THR A 627 1.98 -42.36 36.33
N LEU A 628 2.14 -42.61 37.64
CA LEU A 628 1.06 -42.55 38.63
C LEU A 628 0.45 -41.14 38.78
N ASN A 629 1.22 -40.10 38.44
CA ASN A 629 0.77 -38.73 38.45
C ASN A 629 0.21 -38.24 37.10
N GLY A 630 0.05 -39.14 36.12
CA GLY A 630 -0.65 -38.83 34.86
C GLY A 630 0.23 -38.25 33.75
N ILE A 631 1.56 -38.37 33.88
CA ILE A 631 2.50 -38.08 32.79
C ILE A 631 2.53 -39.29 31.86
N SER A 632 2.30 -39.08 30.55
CA SER A 632 2.39 -40.15 29.56
C SER A 632 3.78 -40.80 29.54
N ASP A 633 3.85 -42.11 29.29
CA ASP A 633 5.09 -42.88 29.12
C ASP A 633 6.15 -42.15 28.29
N ASP A 634 5.75 -41.58 27.16
CA ASP A 634 6.65 -40.93 26.21
C ASP A 634 7.28 -39.66 26.81
N LEU A 635 6.50 -38.85 27.52
CA LEU A 635 6.98 -37.65 28.19
C LEU A 635 7.84 -37.97 29.42
N ALA A 636 7.51 -39.04 30.15
CA ALA A 636 8.33 -39.54 31.25
C ALA A 636 9.70 -40.04 30.74
N LEU A 637 9.74 -40.79 29.64
CA LEU A 637 10.96 -41.26 28.98
C LEU A 637 11.86 -40.12 28.50
N VAL A 638 11.28 -39.05 27.93
CA VAL A 638 12.02 -37.85 27.54
C VAL A 638 12.57 -37.12 28.77
N THR A 639 11.77 -37.00 29.83
CA THR A 639 12.14 -36.28 31.04
C THR A 639 13.28 -36.99 31.78
N MET A 640 13.26 -38.33 31.81
CA MET A 640 14.31 -39.15 32.43
C MET A 640 15.69 -39.02 31.78
N ARG A 641 15.78 -38.70 30.49
CA ARG A 641 17.08 -38.55 29.79
C ARG A 641 17.88 -37.33 30.23
N HIS A 642 17.22 -36.33 30.79
CA HIS A 642 17.84 -35.07 31.22
C HIS A 642 17.97 -34.96 32.74
N ILE A 643 17.77 -36.07 33.46
CA ILE A 643 18.01 -36.13 34.90
C ILE A 643 19.51 -36.13 35.15
N SER A 644 19.98 -35.23 36.02
CA SER A 644 21.40 -35.14 36.35
C SER A 644 21.83 -36.39 37.13
N ARG A 645 22.77 -37.16 36.54
CA ARG A 645 23.29 -38.39 37.16
C ARG A 645 24.04 -38.12 38.46
N ASP A 646 24.69 -36.97 38.60
CA ASP A 646 25.46 -36.62 39.81
C ASP A 646 24.54 -36.29 40.99
N LYS A 647 23.47 -35.51 40.75
CA LYS A 647 22.44 -35.24 41.77
C LYS A 647 21.69 -36.49 42.23
N LEU A 648 21.55 -37.45 41.32
CA LEU A 648 20.89 -38.73 41.59
C LEU A 648 21.76 -39.65 42.46
N LYS A 649 23.10 -39.55 42.35
CA LYS A 649 24.06 -40.24 43.22
C LYS A 649 24.10 -39.63 44.62
N GLU A 650 24.10 -38.30 44.73
CA GLU A 650 24.16 -37.58 46.02
C GLU A 650 22.96 -37.89 46.92
N ASN A 651 21.76 -38.05 46.35
CA ASN A 651 20.51 -38.22 47.10
C ASN A 651 19.87 -39.61 46.91
N ILE A 652 20.67 -40.65 46.66
CA ILE A 652 20.16 -41.98 46.29
C ILE A 652 19.24 -42.60 47.36
N HIS A 653 19.42 -42.21 48.63
CA HIS A 653 18.66 -42.70 49.79
C HIS A 653 17.36 -41.94 50.08
N VAL A 654 17.10 -40.80 49.43
CA VAL A 654 15.93 -39.94 49.68
C VAL A 654 14.70 -40.48 48.96
N GLU A 655 13.55 -40.60 49.60
CA GLU A 655 12.31 -41.08 48.98
C GLU A 655 11.94 -40.28 47.70
N VAL A 656 11.37 -40.96 46.69
CA VAL A 656 10.99 -40.31 45.43
C VAL A 656 9.63 -39.64 45.60
N ASP A 657 9.65 -38.35 45.93
CA ASP A 657 8.49 -37.47 45.97
C ASP A 657 8.66 -36.29 44.99
N VAL A 658 7.66 -35.41 44.91
CA VAL A 658 7.70 -34.23 44.04
C VAL A 658 8.93 -33.32 44.29
N ASN A 659 9.40 -33.20 45.53
CA ASN A 659 10.60 -32.40 45.85
C ASN A 659 11.84 -33.07 45.27
N TYR A 660 11.97 -34.39 45.46
CA TYR A 660 13.05 -35.18 44.91
C TYR A 660 13.11 -35.09 43.38
N ILE A 661 11.97 -35.26 42.70
CA ILE A 661 11.87 -35.18 41.24
C ILE A 661 12.34 -33.82 40.73
N PHE A 662 11.86 -32.73 41.35
CA PHE A 662 12.26 -31.38 40.97
C PHE A 662 13.68 -31.02 41.40
N SER A 663 14.31 -31.75 42.32
CA SER A 663 15.72 -31.54 42.68
C SER A 663 16.68 -32.06 41.60
N VAL A 664 16.33 -33.21 40.98
CA VAL A 664 17.18 -33.92 40.01
C VAL A 664 17.02 -33.44 38.57
N LEU A 665 15.98 -32.66 38.28
CA LEU A 665 15.71 -32.09 36.95
C LEU A 665 16.41 -30.75 36.71
N GLY A 666 16.79 -30.50 35.45
CA GLY A 666 17.24 -29.18 34.99
C GLY A 666 16.07 -28.18 34.87
N GLN A 667 16.37 -26.87 34.99
CA GLN A 667 15.35 -25.81 35.07
C GLN A 667 14.32 -25.86 33.94
N HIS A 668 14.77 -26.02 32.69
CA HIS A 668 13.89 -26.11 31.53
C HIS A 668 12.87 -27.26 31.61
N ARG A 669 13.28 -28.42 32.17
CA ARG A 669 12.39 -29.58 32.32
C ARG A 669 11.42 -29.42 33.50
N LYS A 670 11.82 -28.69 34.56
CA LYS A 670 10.90 -28.30 35.64
C LYS A 670 9.76 -27.44 35.11
N ASP A 671 10.06 -26.49 34.23
CA ASP A 671 9.07 -25.59 33.63
C ASP A 671 8.11 -26.34 32.70
N ILE A 672 8.62 -27.27 31.90
CA ILE A 672 7.77 -28.16 31.08
C ILE A 672 6.84 -29.00 31.96
N MET A 673 7.36 -29.63 33.02
CA MET A 673 6.55 -30.42 33.93
C MET A 673 5.47 -29.57 34.63
N ARG A 674 5.83 -28.39 35.13
CA ARG A 674 4.86 -27.44 35.71
C ARG A 674 3.75 -27.14 34.71
N ARG A 675 4.10 -26.68 33.51
CA ARG A 675 3.08 -26.33 32.50
C ARG A 675 2.21 -27.51 32.12
N HIS A 676 2.76 -28.73 32.06
CA HIS A 676 1.99 -29.95 31.79
C HIS A 676 0.93 -30.23 32.87
N PHE A 677 1.29 -30.13 34.15
CA PHE A 677 0.35 -30.34 35.26
C PHE A 677 -0.68 -29.21 35.37
N PHE A 678 -0.28 -27.96 35.11
CA PHE A 678 -1.03 -26.80 35.56
C PHE A 678 -1.83 -26.07 34.48
N MET A 679 -1.42 -26.10 33.20
CA MET A 679 -2.08 -25.29 32.16
C MET A 679 -3.56 -25.62 31.98
N LYS A 680 -3.90 -26.91 31.89
CA LYS A 680 -5.29 -27.36 31.74
C LYS A 680 -6.11 -27.16 33.01
N MET A 681 -5.46 -27.16 34.17
CA MET A 681 -6.10 -27.09 35.49
C MET A 681 -6.33 -25.66 35.94
N LEU A 682 -5.37 -24.74 35.72
CA LEU A 682 -5.54 -23.31 36.00
C LEU A 682 -6.70 -22.72 35.16
N LYS A 683 -6.93 -23.21 33.94
CA LYS A 683 -8.11 -22.82 33.13
C LYS A 683 -9.46 -23.24 33.72
N LYS A 684 -9.49 -24.15 34.71
CA LYS A 684 -10.72 -24.51 35.43
C LYS A 684 -11.03 -23.54 36.58
N VAL A 685 -10.05 -22.73 37.00
CA VAL A 685 -10.26 -21.67 37.99
C VAL A 685 -10.97 -20.52 37.29
N LYS A 686 -12.15 -20.13 37.79
CA LYS A 686 -13.06 -19.17 37.14
C LYS A 686 -12.36 -17.86 36.76
N GLU A 687 -11.46 -17.40 37.62
CA GLU A 687 -10.71 -16.13 37.47
C GLU A 687 -9.58 -16.22 36.44
N LEU A 688 -9.11 -17.43 36.11
CA LEU A 688 -8.00 -17.67 35.17
C LEU A 688 -8.45 -18.31 33.85
N GLN A 689 -9.73 -18.67 33.73
CA GLN A 689 -10.29 -19.39 32.59
C GLN A 689 -10.03 -18.70 31.24
N HIS A 690 -10.09 -17.36 31.22
CA HIS A 690 -9.94 -16.54 30.02
C HIS A 690 -8.53 -15.96 29.82
N MET A 691 -7.60 -16.27 30.73
CA MET A 691 -6.24 -15.77 30.64
C MET A 691 -5.47 -16.48 29.51
N ASN A 692 -4.65 -15.72 28.77
CA ASN A 692 -3.88 -16.27 27.66
C ASN A 692 -2.82 -17.29 28.14
N ASP A 693 -2.46 -18.23 27.26
CA ASP A 693 -1.57 -19.35 27.60
C ASP A 693 -0.16 -18.91 28.04
N ARG A 694 0.27 -17.72 27.60
CA ARG A 694 1.57 -17.15 27.97
C ARG A 694 1.57 -16.70 29.43
N ALA A 695 0.55 -15.98 29.87
CA ALA A 695 0.41 -15.50 31.24
C ALA A 695 0.19 -16.68 32.21
N LEU A 696 -0.64 -17.65 31.83
CA LEU A 696 -0.80 -18.91 32.58
C LEU A 696 0.54 -19.68 32.69
N GLY A 697 1.31 -19.72 31.60
CA GLY A 697 2.64 -20.31 31.59
C GLY A 697 3.58 -19.67 32.62
N LYS A 698 3.53 -18.35 32.80
CA LYS A 698 4.33 -17.64 33.81
C LYS A 698 3.88 -17.96 35.24
N ILE A 699 2.58 -18.08 35.50
CA ILE A 699 2.08 -18.55 36.81
C ILE A 699 2.61 -19.96 37.09
N CYS A 700 2.60 -20.84 36.08
CA CYS A 700 3.12 -22.19 36.22
C CYS A 700 4.60 -22.22 36.61
N ASP A 701 5.41 -21.31 36.07
CA ASP A 701 6.86 -21.28 36.30
C ASP A 701 7.24 -20.93 37.77
N TYR A 702 6.35 -20.26 38.51
CA TYR A 702 6.53 -19.90 39.93
C TYR A 702 6.04 -20.96 40.92
N LEU A 703 5.36 -22.01 40.46
CA LEU A 703 4.91 -23.09 41.33
C LEU A 703 6.09 -23.88 41.90
N LYS A 704 6.10 -24.03 43.22
CA LYS A 704 7.14 -24.74 43.97
C LYS A 704 6.57 -26.04 44.53
N PRO A 705 7.29 -27.17 44.40
CA PRO A 705 6.86 -28.41 45.01
C PRO A 705 6.87 -28.28 46.54
N LYS A 706 5.92 -28.92 47.22
CA LYS A 706 5.79 -28.93 48.67
C LYS A 706 5.19 -30.26 49.13
N VAL A 707 5.78 -30.86 50.16
CA VAL A 707 5.34 -32.13 50.74
C VAL A 707 4.92 -31.88 52.19
N PHE A 708 3.78 -32.45 52.57
CA PHE A 708 3.26 -32.41 53.92
C PHE A 708 3.17 -33.83 54.46
N GLU A 709 3.73 -34.05 55.63
CA GLU A 709 3.67 -35.35 56.29
C GLU A 709 2.26 -35.68 56.79
N GLU A 710 2.01 -36.95 57.06
CA GLU A 710 0.74 -37.40 57.62
C GLU A 710 0.44 -36.68 58.95
N ASN A 711 -0.84 -36.31 59.16
CA ASN A 711 -1.31 -35.51 60.29
C ASN A 711 -0.76 -34.07 60.38
N ALA A 712 0.05 -33.62 59.41
CA ALA A 712 0.52 -32.24 59.37
C ALA A 712 -0.65 -31.26 59.26
N LYS A 713 -0.62 -30.21 60.08
CA LYS A 713 -1.55 -29.08 59.97
C LYS A 713 -1.07 -28.15 58.86
N VAL A 714 -1.90 -27.94 57.86
CA VAL A 714 -1.56 -27.14 56.67
C VAL A 714 -1.94 -25.68 56.87
N VAL A 715 -3.13 -25.42 57.41
CA VAL A 715 -3.66 -24.09 57.75
C VAL A 715 -4.65 -24.25 58.91
N GLU A 716 -4.71 -23.29 59.84
CA GLU A 716 -5.70 -23.23 60.92
C GLU A 716 -6.71 -22.09 60.70
N VAL A 717 -7.93 -22.24 61.23
CA VAL A 717 -8.95 -21.17 61.21
C VAL A 717 -8.39 -19.90 61.84
N GLY A 718 -8.59 -18.75 61.17
CA GLY A 718 -8.16 -17.43 61.64
C GLY A 718 -6.73 -17.04 61.23
N GLU A 719 -5.91 -17.98 60.80
CA GLU A 719 -4.55 -17.71 60.32
C GLU A 719 -4.55 -17.19 58.87
N PRO A 720 -3.64 -16.24 58.52
CA PRO A 720 -3.51 -15.76 57.15
C PRO A 720 -3.03 -16.87 56.21
N LEU A 721 -3.64 -16.96 55.02
CA LEU A 721 -3.27 -17.96 54.02
C LEU A 721 -1.90 -17.66 53.42
N ASN A 722 -0.90 -18.51 53.65
CA ASN A 722 0.49 -18.23 53.21
C ASN A 722 0.82 -18.74 51.80
N ALA A 723 0.03 -19.68 51.26
CA ALA A 723 0.20 -20.19 49.91
C ALA A 723 -1.10 -20.81 49.38
N MET A 724 -1.29 -20.72 48.07
CA MET A 724 -2.27 -21.54 47.35
C MET A 724 -1.63 -22.89 47.03
N LEU A 725 -2.29 -23.99 47.38
CA LEU A 725 -1.81 -25.35 47.18
C LEU A 725 -2.65 -26.08 46.13
N TYR A 726 -1.99 -26.85 45.27
CA TYR A 726 -2.61 -27.80 44.37
C TYR A 726 -2.15 -29.21 44.70
N ILE A 727 -3.10 -30.10 45.00
CA ILE A 727 -2.83 -31.44 45.47
C ILE A 727 -2.59 -32.37 44.27
N ILE A 728 -1.40 -32.97 44.18
CA ILE A 728 -1.08 -33.96 43.14
C ILE A 728 -1.16 -35.41 43.64
N ALA A 729 -0.95 -35.62 44.95
CA ALA A 729 -1.11 -36.92 45.60
C ALA A 729 -1.40 -36.75 47.10
N GLY A 730 -2.11 -37.71 47.70
CA GLY A 730 -2.54 -37.67 49.11
C GLY A 730 -3.95 -37.09 49.30
N SER A 731 -4.37 -37.00 50.56
CA SER A 731 -5.71 -36.53 50.95
C SER A 731 -5.65 -35.65 52.20
N MET A 732 -6.48 -34.61 52.22
CA MET A 732 -6.63 -33.72 53.38
C MET A 732 -8.06 -33.76 53.91
N GLN A 733 -8.24 -33.41 55.18
CA GLN A 733 -9.54 -33.21 55.78
C GLN A 733 -9.66 -31.78 56.29
N ALA A 734 -10.76 -31.13 55.95
CA ALA A 734 -11.12 -29.82 56.44
C ALA A 734 -12.01 -29.92 57.68
N TYR A 735 -11.71 -29.13 58.71
CA TYR A 735 -12.50 -28.95 59.91
C TYR A 735 -13.04 -27.52 59.94
N LEU A 736 -14.35 -27.38 60.08
CA LEU A 736 -15.02 -26.09 60.32
C LEU A 736 -14.99 -25.77 61.82
N PRO A 737 -14.94 -24.49 62.22
CA PRO A 737 -15.04 -24.11 63.62
C PRO A 737 -16.46 -24.39 64.15
N ILE A 738 -16.56 -25.14 65.27
CA ILE A 738 -17.80 -25.36 66.02
C ILE A 738 -17.98 -24.19 67.00
N THR A 739 -19.12 -23.52 66.94
CA THR A 739 -19.61 -22.65 68.01
C THR A 739 -20.40 -23.48 69.02
N ASP A 740 -19.86 -23.56 70.24
CA ASP A 740 -20.43 -23.97 71.54
C ASP A 740 -20.86 -25.42 71.84
N ALA A 741 -20.41 -25.84 73.04
CA ALA A 741 -20.76 -26.99 73.88
C ALA A 741 -20.23 -28.39 73.46
N GLY A 742 -19.32 -28.91 74.29
CA GLY A 742 -18.57 -30.15 74.06
C GLY A 742 -19.40 -31.43 73.89
N GLU A 743 -19.19 -32.09 72.76
CA GLU A 743 -18.91 -33.53 72.62
C GLU A 743 -18.46 -33.76 71.16
N ALA A 744 -17.42 -34.57 70.95
CA ALA A 744 -16.87 -34.80 69.62
C ALA A 744 -17.77 -35.75 68.80
N ALA A 745 -18.72 -35.18 68.05
CA ALA A 745 -19.45 -35.89 66.99
C ALA A 745 -19.10 -35.28 65.62
N PRO A 746 -18.69 -36.09 64.62
CA PRO A 746 -18.36 -35.57 63.28
C PRO A 746 -19.62 -35.21 62.48
N SER A 747 -19.75 -33.95 62.07
CA SER A 747 -20.77 -33.48 61.11
C SER A 747 -20.54 -34.08 59.71
N THR A 748 -21.59 -34.54 59.05
CA THR A 748 -21.58 -35.44 57.87
C THR A 748 -21.38 -34.78 56.49
N SER A 749 -20.90 -33.53 56.41
CA SER A 749 -20.54 -32.90 55.13
C SER A 749 -19.08 -32.43 55.13
N PHE A 750 -18.16 -33.34 54.85
CA PHE A 750 -16.73 -33.03 54.72
C PHE A 750 -16.40 -32.65 53.27
N ASP A 751 -15.98 -31.41 53.03
CA ASP A 751 -15.13 -31.08 51.88
C ASP A 751 -13.75 -31.71 52.16
N THR A 752 -13.46 -32.87 51.58
CA THR A 752 -12.14 -33.50 51.62
C THR A 752 -11.36 -33.09 50.37
N PRO A 753 -10.35 -32.20 50.47
CA PRO A 753 -9.51 -31.88 49.33
C PRO A 753 -8.72 -33.12 48.90
N GLU A 754 -9.00 -33.59 47.69
CA GLU A 754 -8.36 -34.76 47.07
C GLU A 754 -7.45 -34.36 45.90
N LYS A 755 -6.76 -35.34 45.31
CA LYS A 755 -5.92 -35.17 44.13
C LYS A 755 -6.67 -34.40 43.03
N GLY A 756 -6.06 -33.32 42.56
CA GLY A 756 -6.62 -32.44 41.53
C GLY A 756 -7.43 -31.24 42.06
N MET A 757 -7.59 -31.10 43.38
CA MET A 757 -8.25 -29.95 44.02
C MET A 757 -7.25 -28.90 44.51
N PHE A 758 -7.74 -27.66 44.69
CA PHE A 758 -6.98 -26.53 45.20
C PHE A 758 -7.35 -26.20 46.64
N VAL A 759 -6.40 -25.65 47.38
CA VAL A 759 -6.58 -25.08 48.72
C VAL A 759 -6.03 -23.66 48.70
N GLY A 760 -6.80 -22.67 49.17
CA GLY A 760 -6.37 -21.28 49.26
C GLY A 760 -6.51 -20.47 47.96
N GLU A 761 -7.43 -20.85 47.07
CA GLU A 761 -7.74 -20.14 45.81
C GLU A 761 -8.12 -18.66 46.01
N GLN A 762 -8.59 -18.30 47.20
CA GLN A 762 -8.89 -16.93 47.64
C GLN A 762 -7.68 -15.99 47.52
N LEU A 763 -6.46 -16.52 47.64
CA LEU A 763 -5.23 -15.75 47.46
C LEU A 763 -5.06 -15.24 46.03
N LEU A 764 -5.62 -15.94 45.04
CA LEU A 764 -5.50 -15.57 43.65
C LEU A 764 -6.33 -14.30 43.35
N TYR A 765 -7.56 -14.25 43.86
CA TYR A 765 -8.42 -13.07 43.80
C TYR A 765 -7.83 -11.88 44.57
N TRP A 766 -7.28 -12.13 45.76
CA TRP A 766 -6.62 -11.10 46.57
C TRP A 766 -5.42 -10.46 45.86
N ALA A 767 -4.57 -11.26 45.22
CA ALA A 767 -3.41 -10.78 44.47
C ALA A 767 -3.79 -9.96 43.23
N MET A 768 -4.98 -10.21 42.65
CA MET A 768 -5.52 -9.43 41.53
C MET A 768 -6.06 -8.06 41.98
N LYS A 769 -6.72 -8.00 43.14
CA LYS A 769 -7.52 -6.84 43.59
C LYS A 769 -6.72 -5.74 44.32
N THR A 770 -5.74 -6.08 45.16
CA THR A 770 -5.20 -5.12 46.16
C THR A 770 -3.97 -4.33 45.67
N LYS A 771 -3.85 -3.06 46.09
CA LYS A 771 -2.71 -2.16 45.75
C LYS A 771 -1.53 -2.25 46.71
N ALA A 772 -1.79 -2.55 47.99
CA ALA A 772 -0.79 -2.53 49.06
C ALA A 772 -0.58 -3.91 49.72
N PHE A 773 -1.38 -4.91 49.34
CA PHE A 773 -1.36 -6.27 49.93
C PHE A 773 -1.62 -6.30 51.45
N ASP A 774 -2.33 -5.31 51.99
CA ASP A 774 -2.53 -5.15 53.44
C ASP A 774 -3.60 -6.10 54.02
N ASP A 775 -4.58 -6.54 53.22
CA ASP A 775 -5.72 -7.36 53.65
C ASP A 775 -5.60 -8.83 53.22
N GLN A 776 -4.55 -9.54 53.66
CA GLN A 776 -4.35 -10.96 53.30
C GLN A 776 -5.51 -11.84 53.84
N PRO A 777 -6.13 -12.70 53.01
CA PRO A 777 -7.25 -13.54 53.44
C PRO A 777 -6.85 -14.50 54.57
N ALA A 778 -7.65 -14.53 55.63
CA ALA A 778 -7.55 -15.54 56.70
C ALA A 778 -8.34 -16.80 56.35
N SER A 779 -7.86 -17.96 56.80
CA SER A 779 -8.55 -19.23 56.56
C SER A 779 -9.81 -19.35 57.41
N PHE A 780 -10.90 -19.78 56.78
CA PHE A 780 -12.18 -20.07 57.44
C PHE A 780 -12.30 -21.54 57.89
N LYS A 781 -11.31 -22.37 57.57
CA LYS A 781 -11.27 -23.81 57.89
C LYS A 781 -9.87 -24.25 58.31
N THR A 782 -9.80 -25.22 59.23
CA THR A 782 -8.54 -25.88 59.58
C THR A 782 -8.35 -27.07 58.65
N ILE A 783 -7.19 -27.17 58.00
CA ILE A 783 -6.90 -28.24 57.04
C ILE A 783 -5.77 -29.09 57.60
N ARG A 784 -6.02 -30.40 57.75
CA ARG A 784 -5.03 -31.38 58.20
C ARG A 784 -4.84 -32.46 57.16
N CYS A 785 -3.60 -32.91 56.98
CA CYS A 785 -3.30 -34.04 56.12
C CYS A 785 -3.78 -35.35 56.76
N THR A 786 -4.57 -36.15 56.05
CA THR A 786 -4.98 -37.50 56.48
C THR A 786 -3.98 -38.57 56.06
N LYS A 787 -3.24 -38.29 54.99
CA LYS A 787 -2.11 -39.08 54.46
C LYS A 787 -1.00 -38.10 54.09
N LYS A 788 0.21 -38.58 53.82
CA LYS A 788 1.27 -37.76 53.21
C LYS A 788 0.72 -37.11 51.93
N VAL A 789 0.85 -35.78 51.82
CA VAL A 789 0.36 -35.00 50.68
C VAL A 789 1.51 -34.38 49.91
N GLU A 790 1.54 -34.65 48.61
CA GLU A 790 2.39 -33.95 47.67
C GLU A 790 1.55 -32.88 46.96
N ALA A 791 2.05 -31.64 46.97
CA ALA A 791 1.37 -30.51 46.39
C ALA A 791 2.36 -29.57 45.68
N PHE A 792 1.83 -28.68 44.85
CA PHE A 792 2.56 -27.49 44.44
C PHE A 792 1.98 -26.27 45.15
N ALA A 793 2.86 -25.45 45.69
CA ALA A 793 2.56 -24.22 46.39
C ALA A 793 2.90 -23.02 45.51
N LEU A 794 1.96 -22.08 45.42
CA LEU A 794 2.19 -20.72 44.98
C LEU A 794 2.13 -19.82 46.21
N THR A 795 3.28 -19.32 46.65
CA THR A 795 3.35 -18.53 47.89
C THR A 795 2.79 -17.13 47.69
N VAL A 796 2.43 -16.47 48.79
CA VAL A 796 1.99 -15.07 48.79
C VAL A 796 3.05 -14.15 48.18
N ASP A 797 4.34 -14.35 48.47
CA ASP A 797 5.41 -13.51 47.92
C ASP A 797 5.64 -13.76 46.42
N ASP A 798 5.49 -15.01 45.98
CA ASP A 798 5.51 -15.33 44.55
C ASP A 798 4.30 -14.68 43.84
N LEU A 799 3.11 -14.72 44.44
CA LEU A 799 1.91 -14.03 43.95
C LEU A 799 2.09 -12.50 43.89
N LYS A 800 2.68 -11.90 44.92
CA LYS A 800 3.04 -10.47 44.93
C LYS A 800 4.00 -10.15 43.79
N THR A 801 5.05 -10.96 43.62
CA THR A 801 6.05 -10.79 42.55
C THR A 801 5.40 -10.91 41.17
N LEU A 802 4.52 -11.91 40.99
CA LEU A 802 3.76 -12.13 39.76
C LEU A 802 2.77 -10.99 39.46
N ALA A 803 2.11 -10.46 40.47
CA ALA A 803 1.24 -9.29 40.34
C ALA A 803 2.02 -8.01 40.01
N LEU A 804 3.27 -7.90 40.46
CA LEU A 804 4.14 -6.74 40.27
C LEU A 804 4.99 -6.78 38.99
N SER A 805 5.27 -7.96 38.44
CA SER A 805 6.17 -8.17 37.30
C SER A 805 5.66 -7.61 35.97
N GLY A 806 4.37 -7.27 35.89
CA GLY A 806 3.75 -6.75 34.65
C GLY A 806 3.57 -7.80 33.55
N ASP A 807 3.96 -9.03 33.83
CA ASP A 807 4.17 -10.07 32.84
C ASP A 807 2.95 -10.99 32.66
N ILE A 808 2.07 -11.00 33.66
CA ILE A 808 0.76 -11.69 33.67
C ILE A 808 -0.36 -10.70 33.30
N PHE A 809 -0.21 -9.41 33.64
CA PHE A 809 -1.14 -8.33 33.32
C PHE A 809 -0.38 -7.17 32.64
N PRO A 810 -0.06 -7.27 31.34
CA PRO A 810 0.77 -6.29 30.63
C PRO A 810 0.22 -4.86 30.70
N MET A 811 -1.09 -4.69 30.85
CA MET A 811 -1.68 -3.37 31.04
C MET A 811 -1.51 -2.77 32.45
N LYS A 812 -1.38 -3.57 33.52
CA LYS A 812 -1.05 -3.03 34.85
C LYS A 812 0.36 -2.38 34.85
N PHE A 813 1.24 -2.83 33.96
CA PHE A 813 2.56 -2.26 33.69
C PHE A 813 2.51 -1.07 32.71
N LYS A 814 1.73 -1.14 31.62
CA LYS A 814 1.54 -0.01 30.70
C LYS A 814 0.76 1.16 31.31
N VAL A 815 -0.19 0.90 32.20
CA VAL A 815 -0.87 1.95 32.98
C VAL A 815 0.09 2.56 34.01
N ARG A 816 1.02 1.79 34.59
CA ARG A 816 2.15 2.34 35.36
C ARG A 816 3.08 3.24 34.52
N LEU A 817 3.22 3.00 33.21
CA LEU A 817 3.93 3.91 32.30
C LEU A 817 3.10 5.18 31.99
N LEU A 818 1.76 5.07 31.92
CA LEU A 818 0.85 6.23 31.81
C LEU A 818 0.82 7.10 33.09
N LYS A 819 1.24 6.58 34.26
CA LYS A 819 1.42 7.37 35.50
C LYS A 819 2.44 8.50 35.39
N ILE A 820 3.31 8.47 34.38
CA ILE A 820 4.29 9.54 34.13
C ILE A 820 3.61 10.78 33.51
N ALA A 821 2.36 10.66 33.00
CA ALA A 821 1.67 11.72 32.27
C ALA A 821 0.21 12.04 32.71
N ALA A 822 -0.43 11.25 33.60
CA ALA A 822 -1.84 11.43 33.98
C ALA A 822 -2.07 11.54 35.51
N GLN A 823 -3.18 12.19 35.93
CA GLN A 823 -3.54 12.32 37.36
C GLN A 823 -3.81 10.96 38.03
N PRO A 824 -3.56 10.81 39.35
CA PRO A 824 -3.73 9.54 40.06
C PRO A 824 -5.13 8.93 39.91
N LYS A 825 -6.20 9.72 40.10
CA LYS A 825 -7.59 9.21 39.99
C LYS A 825 -7.93 8.66 38.60
N ILE A 826 -7.43 9.29 37.55
CA ILE A 826 -7.63 8.84 36.16
C ILE A 826 -6.93 7.51 35.92
N SER A 827 -5.69 7.38 36.40
CA SER A 827 -4.95 6.12 36.32
C SER A 827 -5.69 5.00 37.04
N GLU A 828 -6.33 5.27 38.17
CA GLU A 828 -7.12 4.27 38.90
C GLU A 828 -8.35 3.86 38.10
N LYS A 829 -9.06 4.82 37.51
CA LYS A 829 -10.25 4.53 36.72
C LYS A 829 -9.94 3.67 35.49
N LEU A 830 -8.83 3.96 34.81
CA LEU A 830 -8.35 3.17 33.67
C LEU A 830 -8.00 1.72 34.05
N GLU A 831 -7.48 1.48 35.26
CA GLU A 831 -7.24 0.12 35.77
C GLU A 831 -8.56 -0.66 35.97
N VAL A 832 -9.62 0.02 36.46
CA VAL A 832 -10.95 -0.60 36.65
C VAL A 832 -11.60 -0.93 35.30
N ILE A 833 -11.51 -0.02 34.31
CA ILE A 833 -12.01 -0.27 32.95
C ILE A 833 -11.29 -1.48 32.33
N PHE A 834 -9.96 -1.56 32.44
CA PHE A 834 -9.21 -2.71 31.94
C PHE A 834 -9.64 -4.02 32.62
N LEU A 835 -9.82 -4.00 33.95
CA LEU A 835 -10.28 -5.18 34.68
C LEU A 835 -11.66 -5.64 34.19
N TRP A 836 -12.58 -4.70 33.97
CA TRP A 836 -13.89 -5.00 33.39
C TRP A 836 -13.77 -5.66 32.00
N MET A 837 -12.87 -5.16 31.14
CA MET A 837 -12.63 -5.75 29.80
C MET A 837 -12.10 -7.19 29.90
N ALA A 838 -11.14 -7.42 30.80
CA ALA A 838 -10.54 -8.74 31.01
C ALA A 838 -11.56 -9.76 31.55
N ILE A 839 -12.39 -9.36 32.53
CA ILE A 839 -13.48 -10.20 33.06
C ILE A 839 -14.47 -10.57 31.95
N ASN A 840 -14.70 -9.66 31.01
CA ASN A 840 -15.63 -9.87 29.93
C ASN A 840 -15.07 -10.63 28.71
N GLY A 841 -13.79 -10.99 28.72
CA GLY A 841 -13.16 -11.85 27.71
C GLY A 841 -12.50 -11.11 26.54
N ILE A 842 -12.28 -9.79 26.66
CA ILE A 842 -11.58 -8.99 25.66
C ILE A 842 -10.07 -9.29 25.75
N SER A 843 -9.44 -9.61 24.62
CA SER A 843 -8.00 -9.90 24.58
C SER A 843 -7.14 -8.66 24.87
N ASP A 844 -5.93 -8.87 25.41
CA ASP A 844 -4.99 -7.77 25.72
C ASP A 844 -4.73 -6.85 24.51
N ASP A 845 -4.63 -7.41 23.30
CA ASP A 845 -4.39 -6.66 22.08
C ASP A 845 -5.60 -5.77 21.71
N ALA A 846 -6.81 -6.33 21.78
CA ALA A 846 -8.04 -5.56 21.51
C ALA A 846 -8.32 -4.52 22.61
N ALA A 847 -8.03 -4.85 23.86
CA ALA A 847 -8.12 -3.92 24.98
C ALA A 847 -7.15 -2.73 24.80
N LEU A 848 -5.98 -2.94 24.19
CA LEU A 848 -5.04 -1.87 23.87
C LEU A 848 -5.62 -0.87 22.87
N ASP A 849 -6.20 -1.39 21.78
CA ASP A 849 -6.84 -0.57 20.74
C ASP A 849 -8.06 0.19 21.29
N ILE A 850 -8.87 -0.46 22.14
CA ILE A 850 -10.01 0.17 22.81
C ILE A 850 -9.53 1.29 23.76
N MET A 851 -8.47 1.05 24.52
CA MET A 851 -7.95 2.02 25.49
C MET A 851 -7.34 3.26 24.83
N HIS A 852 -6.83 3.15 23.60
CA HIS A 852 -6.44 4.31 22.79
C HIS A 852 -7.63 5.21 22.42
N GLY A 853 -8.83 4.65 22.33
CA GLY A 853 -10.07 5.37 22.03
C GLY A 853 -10.77 5.97 23.26
N ILE A 854 -10.20 5.87 24.48
CA ILE A 854 -10.82 6.46 25.68
C ILE A 854 -10.60 7.97 25.72
N SER A 855 -11.70 8.72 25.75
CA SER A 855 -11.70 10.17 25.88
C SER A 855 -11.46 10.60 27.33
N GLN A 856 -10.27 11.15 27.61
CA GLN A 856 -9.88 11.61 28.96
C GLN A 856 -10.88 12.62 29.55
N ASN A 857 -11.38 13.58 28.77
CA ASN A 857 -12.34 14.59 29.27
C ASN A 857 -13.65 13.95 29.79
N LYS A 858 -14.13 12.90 29.13
CA LYS A 858 -15.37 12.19 29.52
C LYS A 858 -15.14 11.30 30.74
N LEU A 859 -13.92 10.77 30.86
CA LEU A 859 -13.49 9.98 32.01
C LEU A 859 -13.39 10.87 33.27
N GLU A 860 -12.90 12.11 33.11
CA GLU A 860 -12.81 13.11 34.19
C GLU A 860 -14.19 13.56 34.70
N GLU A 861 -15.14 13.78 33.78
CA GLU A 861 -16.50 14.23 34.10
C GLU A 861 -17.27 13.25 34.99
N ASN A 862 -17.09 11.94 34.78
CA ASN A 862 -17.80 10.87 35.49
C ASN A 862 -16.85 9.91 36.21
N ILE A 863 -15.81 10.44 36.85
CA ILE A 863 -14.75 9.61 37.45
C ILE A 863 -15.22 8.71 38.59
N ASP A 864 -16.32 9.07 39.27
CA ASP A 864 -16.88 8.34 40.41
C ASP A 864 -17.99 7.33 40.01
N ALA A 865 -18.44 7.32 38.76
CA ALA A 865 -19.53 6.43 38.29
C ALA A 865 -19.11 4.94 38.25
N GLU A 866 -20.02 4.00 38.49
CA GLU A 866 -19.69 2.57 38.39
C GLU A 866 -19.26 2.20 36.94
N VAL A 867 -18.24 1.34 36.81
CA VAL A 867 -17.76 0.91 35.49
C VAL A 867 -18.62 -0.24 34.99
N ASP A 868 -19.66 0.10 34.22
CA ASP A 868 -20.55 -0.83 33.52
C ASP A 868 -20.48 -0.62 31.98
N VAL A 869 -21.22 -1.43 31.21
CA VAL A 869 -21.22 -1.32 29.75
C VAL A 869 -21.61 0.09 29.26
N ASN A 870 -22.54 0.79 29.92
CA ASN A 870 -22.96 2.13 29.52
C ASN A 870 -21.84 3.14 29.78
N TYR A 871 -21.18 3.05 30.94
CA TYR A 871 -20.03 3.88 31.27
C TYR A 871 -18.89 3.71 30.26
N ILE A 872 -18.59 2.47 29.86
CA ILE A 872 -17.51 2.21 28.92
C ILE A 872 -17.87 2.75 27.52
N PHE A 873 -19.10 2.55 27.04
CA PHE A 873 -19.54 3.18 25.79
C PHE A 873 -19.60 4.71 25.88
N TYR A 874 -19.84 5.29 27.04
CA TYR A 874 -19.80 6.74 27.23
C TYR A 874 -18.40 7.30 26.96
N VAL A 875 -17.38 6.69 27.57
CA VAL A 875 -15.99 7.18 27.53
C VAL A 875 -15.24 6.83 26.24
N LEU A 876 -15.69 5.83 25.49
CA LEU A 876 -15.06 5.42 24.23
C LEU A 876 -15.43 6.30 23.03
N ASP A 877 -14.51 6.37 22.06
CA ASP A 877 -14.74 6.84 20.71
C ASP A 877 -15.47 5.81 19.84
N GLU A 878 -15.89 6.20 18.63
CA GLU A 878 -16.65 5.30 17.74
C GLU A 878 -15.86 4.06 17.30
N TYR A 879 -14.53 4.18 17.22
CA TYR A 879 -13.66 3.05 16.86
C TYR A 879 -13.63 1.99 17.97
N GLY A 880 -13.39 2.40 19.22
CA GLY A 880 -13.43 1.52 20.39
C GLY A 880 -14.81 0.91 20.61
N LYS A 881 -15.89 1.69 20.43
CA LYS A 881 -17.28 1.18 20.48
C LYS A 881 -17.53 0.09 19.43
N SER A 882 -17.09 0.30 18.18
CA SER A 882 -17.23 -0.68 17.10
C SER A 882 -16.52 -2.01 17.43
N ILE A 883 -15.26 -1.94 17.91
CA ILE A 883 -14.51 -3.14 18.34
C ILE A 883 -15.29 -3.89 19.42
N MET A 884 -15.81 -3.17 20.42
CA MET A 884 -16.52 -3.75 21.54
C MET A 884 -17.84 -4.43 21.11
N ARG A 885 -18.66 -3.76 20.28
CA ARG A 885 -19.91 -4.35 19.75
C ARG A 885 -19.63 -5.63 18.96
N ARG A 886 -18.63 -5.60 18.09
CA ARG A 886 -18.26 -6.74 17.25
C ARG A 886 -17.74 -7.92 18.08
N HIS A 887 -16.96 -7.65 19.13
CA HIS A 887 -16.44 -8.69 20.02
C HIS A 887 -17.58 -9.45 20.73
N PHE A 888 -18.55 -8.73 21.30
CA PHE A 888 -19.64 -9.36 22.06
C PHE A 888 -20.73 -9.97 21.18
N CYS A 889 -21.04 -9.36 20.04
CA CYS A 889 -22.28 -9.66 19.33
C CYS A 889 -22.07 -10.59 18.13
N ARG A 890 -20.89 -10.59 17.49
CA ARG A 890 -20.69 -11.28 16.20
C ARG A 890 -20.96 -12.78 16.27
N GLU A 891 -20.37 -13.48 17.22
CA GLU A 891 -20.54 -14.94 17.34
C GLU A 891 -21.95 -15.31 17.81
N THR A 892 -22.61 -14.42 18.56
CA THR A 892 -24.00 -14.61 18.98
C THR A 892 -24.98 -14.39 17.82
N LEU A 893 -24.74 -13.38 16.97
CA LEU A 893 -25.55 -13.12 15.76
C LEU A 893 -25.45 -14.27 14.75
N LYS A 894 -24.30 -14.96 14.64
CA LYS A 894 -24.15 -16.15 13.79
C LYS A 894 -25.04 -17.32 14.20
N LYS A 895 -25.51 -17.36 15.46
CA LYS A 895 -26.45 -18.38 15.94
C LYS A 895 -27.89 -18.09 15.49
N VAL A 896 -28.19 -16.88 15.04
CA VAL A 896 -29.50 -16.51 14.51
C VAL A 896 -29.63 -17.05 13.08
N LYS A 897 -30.69 -17.82 12.82
CA LYS A 897 -30.88 -18.59 11.59
C LYS A 897 -30.80 -17.73 10.32
N GLU A 898 -31.38 -16.54 10.36
CA GLU A 898 -31.45 -15.60 9.23
C GLU A 898 -30.09 -14.94 8.93
N LEU A 899 -29.20 -14.90 9.92
CA LEU A 899 -27.88 -14.25 9.82
C LEU A 899 -26.72 -15.26 9.69
N GLN A 900 -26.98 -16.55 9.87
CA GLN A 900 -25.97 -17.62 9.92
C GLN A 900 -25.07 -17.67 8.67
N ASN A 901 -25.64 -17.37 7.49
CA ASN A 901 -24.94 -17.42 6.21
C ASN A 901 -24.44 -16.04 5.72
N MET A 902 -24.60 -14.98 6.52
CA MET A 902 -24.10 -13.66 6.15
C MET A 902 -22.58 -13.57 6.27
N ASN A 903 -21.97 -12.76 5.41
CA ASN A 903 -20.54 -12.51 5.49
C ASN A 903 -20.17 -11.67 6.73
N ASP A 904 -18.91 -11.75 7.16
CA ASP A 904 -18.44 -11.06 8.38
C ASP A 904 -18.54 -9.52 8.29
N GLN A 905 -18.64 -8.96 7.09
CA GLN A 905 -18.82 -7.53 6.86
C GLN A 905 -20.25 -7.09 7.19
N ALA A 906 -21.27 -7.78 6.66
CA ALA A 906 -22.67 -7.51 6.95
C ALA A 906 -23.00 -7.72 8.44
N LEU A 907 -22.46 -8.79 9.05
CA LEU A 907 -22.55 -8.99 10.50
C LEU A 907 -21.88 -7.85 11.28
N GLY A 908 -20.77 -7.32 10.77
CA GLY A 908 -20.12 -6.13 11.30
C GLY A 908 -21.04 -4.90 11.29
N THR A 909 -21.76 -4.68 10.18
CA THR A 909 -22.73 -3.58 10.06
C THR A 909 -23.88 -3.73 11.07
N ILE A 910 -24.43 -4.93 11.28
CA ILE A 910 -25.44 -5.17 12.34
C ILE A 910 -24.88 -4.82 13.71
N CYS A 911 -23.67 -5.31 14.01
CA CYS A 911 -23.01 -5.02 15.28
C CYS A 911 -22.87 -3.52 15.51
N ASP A 912 -22.64 -2.71 14.48
CA ASP A 912 -22.40 -1.29 14.64
C ASP A 912 -23.67 -0.49 15.02
N TYR A 913 -24.87 -1.03 14.74
CA TYR A 913 -26.16 -0.44 15.12
C TYR A 913 -26.64 -0.84 16.52
N LEU A 914 -26.00 -1.83 17.15
CA LEU A 914 -26.37 -2.27 18.50
C LEU A 914 -26.02 -1.22 19.56
N LYS A 915 -26.95 -0.99 20.49
CA LYS A 915 -26.79 -0.03 21.59
C LYS A 915 -26.73 -0.75 22.93
N PRO A 916 -25.82 -0.38 23.85
CA PRO A 916 -25.80 -0.99 25.18
C PRO A 916 -27.10 -0.64 25.93
N LYS A 917 -27.61 -1.59 26.69
CA LYS A 917 -28.80 -1.47 27.53
C LYS A 917 -28.62 -2.27 28.80
N MET A 918 -29.03 -1.69 29.93
CA MET A 918 -28.91 -2.30 31.24
C MET A 918 -30.30 -2.46 31.86
N PHE A 919 -30.51 -3.59 32.52
CA PHE A 919 -31.76 -3.93 33.19
C PHE A 919 -31.45 -4.26 34.65
N GLU A 920 -32.20 -3.63 35.56
CA GLU A 920 -32.09 -3.89 36.98
C GLU A 920 -32.66 -5.27 37.35
N GLU A 921 -32.28 -5.75 38.53
CA GLU A 921 -32.79 -6.99 39.08
C GLU A 921 -34.33 -6.98 39.17
N ASN A 922 -34.97 -8.11 38.85
CA ASN A 922 -36.43 -8.28 38.81
C ASN A 922 -37.18 -7.41 37.80
N ALA A 923 -36.49 -6.66 36.94
CA ALA A 923 -37.11 -5.84 35.89
C ALA A 923 -37.82 -6.70 34.84
N GLN A 924 -39.03 -6.30 34.46
CA GLN A 924 -39.77 -6.89 33.35
C GLN A 924 -39.29 -6.25 32.04
N VAL A 925 -38.79 -7.07 31.12
CA VAL A 925 -38.11 -6.63 29.90
C VAL A 925 -39.03 -6.67 28.70
N VAL A 926 -39.81 -7.75 28.58
CA VAL A 926 -40.81 -7.95 27.52
C VAL A 926 -42.04 -8.59 28.15
N GLU A 927 -43.23 -8.13 27.80
CA GLU A 927 -44.50 -8.76 28.18
C GLU A 927 -45.09 -9.54 27.00
N GLY A 928 -45.56 -10.77 27.26
CA GLY A 928 -46.24 -11.57 26.25
C GLY A 928 -47.57 -10.93 25.84
N GLY A 929 -47.76 -10.70 24.54
CA GLY A 929 -48.91 -10.00 23.97
C GLY A 929 -48.63 -8.57 23.50
N GLU A 930 -47.49 -7.99 23.87
CA GLU A 930 -47.07 -6.65 23.45
C GLU A 930 -46.17 -6.70 22.20
N PRO A 931 -46.19 -5.66 21.34
CA PRO A 931 -45.32 -5.56 20.18
C PRO A 931 -43.85 -5.57 20.61
N LEU A 932 -43.08 -6.43 19.97
CA LEU A 932 -41.66 -6.60 20.21
C LEU A 932 -40.93 -5.37 19.69
N ASN A 933 -40.44 -4.50 20.58
CA ASN A 933 -39.79 -3.21 20.24
C ASN A 933 -38.25 -3.26 20.19
N THR A 934 -37.63 -4.34 20.67
CA THR A 934 -36.18 -4.48 20.70
C THR A 934 -35.75 -5.95 20.66
N MET A 935 -34.70 -6.27 19.91
CA MET A 935 -33.94 -7.51 20.04
C MET A 935 -32.78 -7.30 21.01
N LEU A 936 -32.55 -8.25 21.93
CA LEU A 936 -31.51 -8.14 22.96
C LEU A 936 -30.47 -9.25 22.84
N ILE A 937 -29.20 -8.93 23.04
CA ILE A 937 -28.07 -9.88 23.12
C ILE A 937 -27.47 -9.76 24.52
N ILE A 938 -27.49 -10.85 25.29
CA ILE A 938 -27.07 -10.84 26.70
C ILE A 938 -25.55 -10.94 26.78
N ILE A 939 -24.89 -9.99 27.45
CA ILE A 939 -23.44 -9.99 27.65
C ILE A 939 -23.02 -10.30 29.09
N SER A 940 -23.90 -10.05 30.06
CA SER A 940 -23.71 -10.37 31.48
C SER A 940 -25.05 -10.48 32.21
N GLY A 941 -25.15 -11.33 33.23
CA GLY A 941 -26.38 -11.59 33.98
C GLY A 941 -27.24 -12.71 33.37
N SER A 942 -28.41 -12.94 33.96
CA SER A 942 -29.37 -13.96 33.53
C SER A 942 -30.81 -13.43 33.51
N MET A 943 -31.57 -13.84 32.50
CA MET A 943 -33.00 -13.57 32.36
C MET A 943 -33.79 -14.88 32.35
N GLN A 944 -35.06 -14.83 32.75
CA GLN A 944 -36.00 -15.92 32.62
C GLN A 944 -37.09 -15.57 31.61
N ALA A 945 -37.35 -16.48 30.68
CA ALA A 945 -38.43 -16.38 29.70
C ALA A 945 -39.49 -17.44 29.99
N TYR A 946 -40.75 -17.03 30.10
CA TYR A 946 -41.87 -17.93 30.39
C TYR A 946 -43.13 -17.55 29.60
N LEU A 947 -44.08 -18.48 29.49
CA LEU A 947 -45.37 -18.25 28.85
C LEU A 947 -46.37 -17.73 29.92
N PRO A 948 -47.05 -16.61 29.69
CA PRO A 948 -48.06 -16.12 30.63
C PRO A 948 -49.30 -17.02 30.62
N ILE A 949 -49.73 -17.53 31.79
CA ILE A 949 -51.01 -18.25 31.93
C ILE A 949 -52.08 -17.24 32.36
N ARG A 950 -53.10 -17.04 31.53
CA ARG A 950 -54.31 -16.28 31.88
C ARG A 950 -55.45 -17.26 32.13
N ASP A 951 -55.85 -17.43 33.39
CA ASP A 951 -57.10 -18.10 33.72
C ASP A 951 -58.26 -17.18 33.33
N ALA A 952 -59.23 -17.70 32.58
CA ALA A 952 -60.36 -16.92 32.10
C ALA A 952 -61.30 -16.59 33.28
N GLY A 953 -61.21 -15.36 33.81
CA GLY A 953 -62.25 -14.87 34.72
C GLY A 953 -61.91 -13.72 35.67
N GLU A 954 -60.64 -13.41 35.95
CA GLU A 954 -60.30 -12.34 36.91
C GLU A 954 -59.26 -11.36 36.36
N ALA A 955 -59.53 -10.07 36.55
CA ALA A 955 -58.61 -8.98 36.27
C ALA A 955 -57.57 -8.89 37.42
N GLY A 956 -56.56 -9.76 37.37
CA GLY A 956 -55.43 -9.78 38.30
C GLY A 956 -54.21 -10.48 37.68
N ASP A 957 -53.01 -10.06 38.08
CA ASP A 957 -51.71 -10.40 37.49
C ASP A 957 -51.54 -11.86 37.05
N ALA A 958 -51.02 -12.04 35.83
CA ALA A 958 -50.75 -13.33 35.21
C ALA A 958 -49.80 -14.18 36.09
N ARG A 959 -50.16 -15.44 36.37
CA ARG A 959 -49.27 -16.38 37.07
C ARG A 959 -48.19 -16.88 36.11
N PRO A 960 -46.89 -16.91 36.52
CA PRO A 960 -45.84 -17.51 35.72
C PRO A 960 -46.06 -19.03 35.61
N SER A 961 -45.89 -19.60 34.41
CA SER A 961 -45.87 -21.05 34.21
C SER A 961 -44.74 -21.71 35.01
N THR A 962 -44.96 -22.92 35.53
CA THR A 962 -43.92 -23.68 36.27
C THR A 962 -42.71 -24.08 35.41
N SER A 963 -42.83 -24.00 34.08
CA SER A 963 -41.72 -24.12 33.13
C SER A 963 -41.22 -22.74 32.69
N PHE A 964 -39.93 -22.45 32.90
CA PHE A 964 -39.26 -21.25 32.41
C PHE A 964 -37.93 -21.63 31.73
N GLU A 965 -37.51 -20.81 30.77
CA GLU A 965 -36.23 -20.92 30.06
C GLU A 965 -35.26 -19.89 30.65
N THR A 966 -34.08 -20.33 31.09
CA THR A 966 -33.01 -19.43 31.56
C THR A 966 -32.16 -18.98 30.38
N LEU A 967 -32.03 -17.67 30.20
CA LEU A 967 -31.23 -17.02 29.16
C LEU A 967 -29.97 -16.42 29.80
N GLU A 968 -28.80 -16.88 29.34
CA GLU A 968 -27.49 -16.53 29.90
C GLU A 968 -26.61 -15.77 28.88
N LYS A 969 -25.39 -15.41 29.29
CA LYS A 969 -24.39 -14.72 28.44
C LYS A 969 -24.20 -15.44 27.10
N GLY A 970 -24.29 -14.69 25.99
CA GLY A 970 -24.13 -15.21 24.62
C GLY A 970 -25.40 -15.85 24.04
N MET A 971 -26.55 -15.68 24.72
CA MET A 971 -27.89 -15.92 24.19
C MET A 971 -28.55 -14.59 23.80
N PHE A 972 -29.66 -14.66 23.07
CA PHE A 972 -30.38 -13.49 22.57
C PHE A 972 -31.90 -13.68 22.68
N VAL A 973 -32.62 -12.56 22.59
CA VAL A 973 -34.08 -12.45 22.68
C VAL A 973 -34.58 -11.62 21.51
N GLY A 974 -35.73 -11.99 20.95
CA GLY A 974 -36.40 -11.20 19.92
C GLY A 974 -35.88 -11.45 18.51
N GLU A 975 -35.32 -12.63 18.22
CA GLU A 975 -34.89 -13.04 16.86
C GLU A 975 -35.99 -12.91 15.79
N GLN A 976 -37.25 -12.95 16.22
CA GLN A 976 -38.44 -12.71 15.39
C GLN A 976 -38.37 -11.37 14.63
N PHE A 977 -37.62 -10.39 15.14
CA PHE A 977 -37.29 -9.14 14.45
C PHE A 977 -36.62 -9.36 13.10
N LEU A 978 -35.61 -10.22 13.07
CA LEU A 978 -34.77 -10.43 11.91
C LEU A 978 -35.50 -11.30 10.87
N ASP A 979 -36.26 -12.29 11.34
CA ASP A 979 -37.17 -13.06 10.48
C ASP A 979 -38.26 -12.19 9.85
N TRP A 980 -38.87 -11.30 10.64
CA TRP A 980 -39.84 -10.32 10.15
C TRP A 980 -39.23 -9.36 9.13
N ALA A 981 -38.08 -8.76 9.44
CA ALA A 981 -37.39 -7.85 8.53
C ALA A 981 -37.00 -8.52 7.20
N ALA A 982 -36.61 -9.79 7.24
CA ALA A 982 -36.30 -10.56 6.02
C ALA A 982 -37.54 -10.85 5.15
N LYS A 983 -38.72 -10.99 5.76
CA LYS A 983 -39.95 -11.42 5.06
C LYS A 983 -40.84 -10.27 4.64
N THR A 984 -40.86 -9.18 5.41
CA THR A 984 -41.89 -8.14 5.28
C THR A 984 -41.81 -7.36 3.96
N LYS A 985 -42.98 -6.91 3.45
CA LYS A 985 -43.10 -6.03 2.27
C LYS A 985 -43.36 -4.57 2.65
N THR A 986 -43.96 -4.34 3.82
CA THR A 986 -44.25 -3.04 4.44
C THR A 986 -43.86 -3.08 5.91
N PHE A 987 -43.52 -1.94 6.53
CA PHE A 987 -43.06 -1.90 7.91
C PHE A 987 -44.21 -1.70 8.93
N ASP A 988 -45.44 -2.03 8.53
CA ASP A 988 -46.66 -1.66 9.25
C ASP A 988 -47.14 -2.77 10.22
N ASP A 989 -46.74 -4.03 10.00
CA ASP A 989 -47.18 -5.20 10.79
C ASP A 989 -46.07 -5.75 11.70
N GLN A 990 -45.80 -5.07 12.82
CA GLN A 990 -44.73 -5.43 13.76
C GLN A 990 -45.00 -6.75 14.51
N PRO A 991 -43.98 -7.61 14.76
CA PRO A 991 -44.18 -8.86 15.50
C PRO A 991 -44.52 -8.62 16.98
N VAL A 992 -45.29 -9.52 17.57
CA VAL A 992 -45.72 -9.50 18.98
C VAL A 992 -44.98 -10.59 19.75
N SER A 993 -44.58 -10.30 21.00
CA SER A 993 -43.89 -11.29 21.83
C SER A 993 -44.87 -12.34 22.34
N PHE A 994 -44.53 -13.63 22.22
CA PHE A 994 -45.31 -14.71 22.84
C PHE A 994 -44.80 -15.08 24.25
N LYS A 995 -43.62 -14.59 24.65
CA LYS A 995 -42.99 -14.89 25.94
C LYS A 995 -42.88 -13.61 26.77
N THR A 996 -43.13 -13.74 28.08
CA THR A 996 -42.78 -12.71 29.06
C THR A 996 -41.36 -12.97 29.55
N ILE A 997 -40.54 -11.91 29.61
CA ILE A 997 -39.12 -11.99 29.96
C ILE A 997 -38.84 -11.09 31.15
N ARG A 998 -38.26 -11.67 32.19
CA ARG A 998 -37.93 -10.99 33.45
C ARG A 998 -36.47 -11.21 33.81
N CYS A 999 -35.81 -10.17 34.28
CA CYS A 999 -34.45 -10.27 34.80
C CYS A 999 -34.49 -10.91 36.19
N TYR A 1000 -33.66 -11.92 36.43
CA TYR A 1000 -33.50 -12.49 37.78
C TYR A 1000 -32.34 -11.82 38.54
N GLN A 1001 -31.39 -11.24 37.80
CA GLN A 1001 -30.24 -10.48 38.28
C GLN A 1001 -30.10 -9.22 37.44
N LYS A 1002 -29.23 -8.28 37.83
CA LYS A 1002 -28.85 -7.17 36.95
C LYS A 1002 -28.28 -7.72 35.64
N VAL A 1003 -28.80 -7.28 34.49
CA VAL A 1003 -28.41 -7.77 33.17
C VAL A 1003 -27.87 -6.65 32.31
N GLU A 1004 -26.70 -6.88 31.73
CA GLU A 1004 -26.13 -6.05 30.67
C GLU A 1004 -26.38 -6.72 29.32
N ALA A 1005 -26.90 -5.95 28.36
CA ALA A 1005 -27.25 -6.45 27.04
C ALA A 1005 -26.97 -5.41 25.94
N PHE A 1006 -26.92 -5.88 24.69
CA PHE A 1006 -27.00 -5.03 23.51
C PHE A 1006 -28.38 -5.10 22.88
N ALA A 1007 -28.93 -3.94 22.53
CA ALA A 1007 -30.25 -3.75 21.98
C ALA A 1007 -30.19 -3.33 20.50
N LEU A 1008 -30.94 -4.01 19.65
CA LEU A 1008 -31.29 -3.55 18.30
C LEU A 1008 -32.76 -3.13 18.31
N THR A 1009 -33.03 -1.83 18.11
CA THR A 1009 -34.40 -1.33 18.08
C THR A 1009 -35.06 -1.55 16.72
N VAL A 1010 -36.39 -1.47 16.66
CA VAL A 1010 -37.15 -1.53 15.40
C VAL A 1010 -36.68 -0.45 14.42
N ASP A 1011 -36.46 0.77 14.90
CA ASP A 1011 -36.07 1.89 14.03
C ASP A 1011 -34.63 1.71 13.53
N ASP A 1012 -33.73 1.22 14.37
CA ASP A 1012 -32.36 0.90 13.96
C ASP A 1012 -32.36 -0.23 12.92
N LEU A 1013 -33.18 -1.27 13.10
CA LEU A 1013 -33.34 -2.35 12.10
C LEU A 1013 -33.98 -1.84 10.80
N LYS A 1014 -35.00 -0.96 10.87
CA LYS A 1014 -35.60 -0.32 9.69
C LYS A 1014 -34.55 0.47 8.92
N ASN A 1015 -33.76 1.29 9.59
CA ASN A 1015 -32.69 2.07 8.97
C ASN A 1015 -31.64 1.17 8.30
N LEU A 1016 -31.30 0.06 8.95
CA LEU A 1016 -30.32 -0.91 8.48
C LEU A 1016 -30.81 -1.75 7.29
N VAL A 1017 -32.12 -2.00 7.19
CA VAL A 1017 -32.73 -2.59 5.99
C VAL A 1017 -32.86 -1.54 4.86
N LEU A 1018 -33.21 -0.29 5.21
CA LEU A 1018 -33.36 0.81 4.25
C LEU A 1018 -32.04 1.28 3.65
N SER A 1019 -30.92 1.12 4.35
CA SER A 1019 -29.59 1.43 3.81
C SER A 1019 -29.17 0.47 2.69
N GLY A 1020 -29.83 -0.69 2.57
CA GLY A 1020 -29.50 -1.72 1.58
C GLY A 1020 -28.27 -2.56 1.95
N ASP A 1021 -27.66 -2.31 3.11
CA ASP A 1021 -26.47 -3.03 3.57
C ASP A 1021 -26.80 -4.49 3.95
N ILE A 1022 -28.07 -4.76 4.31
CA ILE A 1022 -28.52 -6.03 4.90
C ILE A 1022 -29.90 -6.39 4.33
N PHE A 1023 -30.03 -7.63 3.84
CA PHE A 1023 -31.15 -8.16 3.05
C PHE A 1023 -31.34 -7.48 1.67
N PRO A 1024 -30.40 -7.68 0.72
CA PRO A 1024 -30.39 -7.02 -0.59
C PRO A 1024 -31.53 -7.42 -1.55
N MET A 1025 -32.42 -8.36 -1.18
CA MET A 1025 -33.54 -8.79 -2.01
C MET A 1025 -34.85 -8.06 -1.65
N LYS A 1026 -35.11 -6.94 -2.34
CA LYS A 1026 -36.42 -6.42 -2.84
C LYS A 1026 -36.26 -4.96 -3.29
N SER A 1027 -35.55 -4.80 -4.39
CA SER A 1027 -34.90 -3.57 -4.90
C SER A 1027 -35.78 -2.53 -5.59
N LYS A 1028 -37.09 -2.73 -5.76
CA LYS A 1028 -37.95 -1.70 -6.37
C LYS A 1028 -38.24 -0.56 -5.39
N VAL A 1029 -38.43 -0.85 -4.10
CA VAL A 1029 -38.86 0.13 -3.09
C VAL A 1029 -37.71 0.98 -2.56
N GLY A 1030 -36.51 0.41 -2.42
CA GLY A 1030 -35.32 1.12 -1.93
C GLY A 1030 -34.86 2.21 -2.89
N ILE A 1031 -34.71 1.88 -4.18
CA ILE A 1031 -34.25 2.84 -5.21
C ILE A 1031 -35.29 3.95 -5.44
N LEU A 1032 -36.59 3.62 -5.41
CA LEU A 1032 -37.68 4.60 -5.58
C LEU A 1032 -37.86 5.54 -4.38
N LYS A 1033 -37.41 5.16 -3.17
CA LYS A 1033 -37.45 6.03 -1.97
C LYS A 1033 -36.23 6.96 -1.84
N ILE A 1034 -35.11 6.64 -2.48
CA ILE A 1034 -33.88 7.47 -2.46
C ILE A 1034 -34.00 8.67 -3.43
N ALA A 1035 -34.82 8.56 -4.49
CA ALA A 1035 -35.09 9.66 -5.39
C ALA A 1035 -35.98 10.72 -4.70
N ALA A 1036 -35.36 11.73 -4.08
CA ALA A 1036 -36.06 12.82 -3.41
C ALA A 1036 -36.93 13.69 -4.34
N ASP A 1037 -36.69 13.62 -5.66
CA ASP A 1037 -37.44 14.35 -6.69
C ASP A 1037 -38.54 13.46 -7.30
N PRO A 1038 -39.83 13.83 -7.18
CA PRO A 1038 -40.95 13.06 -7.71
C PRO A 1038 -40.87 12.77 -9.21
N LYS A 1039 -40.32 13.71 -10.00
CA LYS A 1039 -40.22 13.52 -11.46
C LYS A 1039 -39.16 12.49 -11.83
N ILE A 1040 -38.07 12.42 -11.06
CA ILE A 1040 -37.02 11.41 -11.26
C ILE A 1040 -37.57 10.05 -10.88
N ARG A 1041 -38.35 9.98 -9.80
CA ARG A 1041 -39.01 8.74 -9.38
C ARG A 1041 -39.93 8.18 -10.47
N GLU A 1042 -40.81 9.00 -11.02
CA GLU A 1042 -41.69 8.60 -12.14
C GLU A 1042 -40.86 8.13 -13.35
N LYS A 1043 -39.75 8.81 -13.63
CA LYS A 1043 -38.86 8.42 -14.72
C LYS A 1043 -38.18 7.07 -14.50
N LEU A 1044 -37.72 6.79 -13.29
CA LEU A 1044 -37.13 5.51 -12.91
C LEU A 1044 -38.18 4.39 -12.95
N GLU A 1045 -39.43 4.65 -12.58
CA GLU A 1045 -40.53 3.71 -12.73
C GLU A 1045 -40.78 3.34 -14.20
N ALA A 1046 -40.74 4.33 -15.11
CA ALA A 1046 -40.85 4.09 -16.54
C ALA A 1046 -39.66 3.28 -17.10
N ILE A 1047 -38.44 3.51 -16.60
CA ILE A 1047 -37.24 2.73 -16.97
C ILE A 1047 -37.37 1.28 -16.50
N PHE A 1048 -37.78 1.05 -15.25
CA PHE A 1048 -38.01 -0.30 -14.74
C PHE A 1048 -39.08 -1.04 -15.54
N LEU A 1049 -40.17 -0.36 -15.90
CA LEU A 1049 -41.22 -0.94 -16.73
C LEU A 1049 -40.70 -1.29 -18.13
N TRP A 1050 -39.88 -0.43 -18.74
CA TRP A 1050 -39.24 -0.71 -20.02
C TRP A 1050 -38.32 -1.95 -19.92
N MET A 1051 -37.54 -2.09 -18.84
CA MET A 1051 -36.66 -3.24 -18.62
C MET A 1051 -37.46 -4.55 -18.47
N GLU A 1052 -38.56 -4.49 -17.72
CA GLU A 1052 -39.46 -5.62 -17.48
C GLU A 1052 -40.13 -6.08 -18.79
N ILE A 1053 -40.68 -5.16 -19.58
CA ILE A 1053 -41.24 -5.45 -20.92
C ILE A 1053 -40.18 -6.06 -21.84
N ASN A 1054 -38.92 -5.65 -21.67
CA ASN A 1054 -37.83 -6.16 -22.48
C ASN A 1054 -37.22 -7.49 -22.00
N GLY A 1055 -37.64 -8.00 -20.84
CA GLY A 1055 -37.24 -9.32 -20.32
C GLY A 1055 -35.98 -9.32 -19.47
N ILE A 1056 -35.58 -8.18 -18.92
CA ILE A 1056 -34.47 -8.06 -17.97
C ILE A 1056 -34.97 -8.44 -16.57
N SER A 1057 -34.32 -9.38 -15.91
CA SER A 1057 -34.65 -9.80 -14.54
C SER A 1057 -34.23 -8.77 -13.49
N ASP A 1058 -34.89 -8.76 -12.34
CA ASP A 1058 -34.69 -7.75 -11.28
C ASP A 1058 -33.24 -7.67 -10.76
N ASP A 1059 -32.51 -8.79 -10.77
CA ASP A 1059 -31.09 -8.88 -10.40
C ASP A 1059 -30.18 -8.20 -11.43
N VAL A 1060 -30.42 -8.42 -12.72
CA VAL A 1060 -29.67 -7.74 -13.80
C VAL A 1060 -30.06 -6.26 -13.88
N ALA A 1061 -31.33 -5.93 -13.64
CA ALA A 1061 -31.80 -4.57 -13.59
C ALA A 1061 -31.08 -3.76 -12.50
N LEU A 1062 -30.83 -4.34 -11.32
CA LEU A 1062 -30.04 -3.72 -10.25
C LEU A 1062 -28.62 -3.36 -10.68
N ASP A 1063 -27.93 -4.28 -11.35
CA ASP A 1063 -26.57 -4.04 -11.84
C ASP A 1063 -26.53 -2.93 -12.90
N ILE A 1064 -27.53 -2.87 -13.77
CA ILE A 1064 -27.70 -1.78 -14.74
C ILE A 1064 -28.02 -0.46 -14.01
N MET A 1065 -28.81 -0.52 -12.93
CA MET A 1065 -29.22 0.66 -12.15
C MET A 1065 -28.06 1.39 -11.48
N HIS A 1066 -27.01 0.67 -11.07
CA HIS A 1066 -25.77 1.28 -10.55
C HIS A 1066 -25.06 2.16 -11.59
N GLY A 1067 -25.29 1.93 -12.89
CA GLY A 1067 -24.69 2.70 -13.98
C GLY A 1067 -25.41 3.99 -14.35
N PHE A 1068 -26.57 4.32 -13.75
CA PHE A 1068 -27.30 5.54 -14.13
C PHE A 1068 -26.72 6.81 -13.51
N SER A 1069 -26.53 7.83 -14.34
CA SER A 1069 -26.18 9.16 -13.87
C SER A 1069 -27.42 10.00 -13.55
N GLN A 1070 -27.61 10.34 -12.27
CA GLN A 1070 -28.71 11.21 -11.82
C GLN A 1070 -28.74 12.57 -12.54
N ASN A 1071 -27.58 13.12 -12.90
CA ASN A 1071 -27.51 14.42 -13.60
C ASN A 1071 -28.05 14.30 -15.04
N LYS A 1072 -27.71 13.21 -15.75
CA LYS A 1072 -28.21 12.98 -17.11
C LYS A 1072 -29.69 12.64 -17.16
N LEU A 1073 -30.19 11.95 -16.13
CA LEU A 1073 -31.63 11.70 -15.95
C LEU A 1073 -32.41 13.03 -15.81
N LYS A 1074 -31.84 14.01 -15.10
CA LYS A 1074 -32.43 15.36 -14.94
C LYS A 1074 -32.43 16.17 -16.24
N GLU A 1075 -31.34 16.15 -17.00
CA GLU A 1075 -31.19 16.92 -18.25
C GLU A 1075 -32.20 16.52 -19.33
N ASN A 1076 -32.58 15.24 -19.39
CA ASN A 1076 -33.47 14.69 -20.43
C ASN A 1076 -34.76 14.10 -19.85
N ILE A 1077 -35.28 14.67 -18.76
CA ILE A 1077 -36.40 14.09 -18.01
C ILE A 1077 -37.69 13.93 -18.83
N ASP A 1078 -37.88 14.78 -19.84
CA ASP A 1078 -39.08 14.80 -20.70
C ASP A 1078 -38.96 13.89 -21.96
N ALA A 1079 -37.81 13.28 -22.22
CA ALA A 1079 -37.60 12.43 -23.40
C ALA A 1079 -38.30 11.05 -23.27
N GLU A 1080 -38.82 10.46 -24.34
CA GLU A 1080 -39.43 9.12 -24.29
C GLU A 1080 -38.42 8.07 -23.79
N VAL A 1081 -38.84 7.13 -22.92
CA VAL A 1081 -37.96 6.06 -22.43
C VAL A 1081 -37.86 4.98 -23.51
N ASP A 1082 -36.85 5.13 -24.37
CA ASP A 1082 -36.48 4.16 -25.42
C ASP A 1082 -35.03 3.68 -25.27
N LEU A 1083 -34.61 2.73 -26.10
CA LEU A 1083 -33.25 2.18 -26.05
C LEU A 1083 -32.15 3.26 -26.14
N ASN A 1084 -32.35 4.31 -26.95
CA ASN A 1084 -31.37 5.41 -27.07
C ASN A 1084 -31.30 6.25 -25.80
N TYR A 1085 -32.47 6.56 -25.22
CA TYR A 1085 -32.56 7.28 -23.96
C TYR A 1085 -31.80 6.56 -22.87
N ILE A 1086 -32.05 5.25 -22.68
CA ILE A 1086 -31.41 4.46 -21.61
C ILE A 1086 -29.88 4.42 -21.81
N PHE A 1087 -29.38 4.23 -23.04
CA PHE A 1087 -27.93 4.28 -23.32
C PHE A 1087 -27.30 5.66 -23.09
N SER A 1088 -28.07 6.74 -23.24
CA SER A 1088 -27.57 8.10 -23.02
C SER A 1088 -27.31 8.39 -21.54
N VAL A 1089 -28.19 7.86 -20.66
CA VAL A 1089 -28.17 8.09 -19.21
C VAL A 1089 -27.30 7.08 -18.44
N LEU A 1090 -26.99 5.93 -19.04
CA LEU A 1090 -26.07 4.93 -18.51
C LEU A 1090 -24.59 5.32 -18.70
N ASP A 1091 -23.77 4.86 -17.76
CA ASP A 1091 -22.32 4.79 -17.89
C ASP A 1091 -21.87 3.59 -18.75
N GLU A 1092 -20.55 3.46 -18.95
CA GLU A 1092 -20.04 2.40 -19.83
C GLU A 1092 -20.25 0.98 -19.26
N CYS A 1093 -20.25 0.85 -17.93
CA CYS A 1093 -20.47 -0.41 -17.25
C CYS A 1093 -21.89 -0.91 -17.47
N GLY A 1094 -22.90 -0.07 -17.17
CA GLY A 1094 -24.31 -0.40 -17.40
C GLY A 1094 -24.63 -0.63 -18.88
N ARG A 1095 -24.01 0.15 -19.78
CA ARG A 1095 -24.13 -0.09 -21.23
C ARG A 1095 -23.56 -1.44 -21.66
N SER A 1096 -22.43 -1.87 -21.10
CA SER A 1096 -21.81 -3.16 -21.45
C SER A 1096 -22.67 -4.33 -20.96
N ILE A 1097 -23.19 -4.26 -19.73
CA ILE A 1097 -24.12 -5.26 -19.17
C ILE A 1097 -25.36 -5.40 -20.07
N MET A 1098 -25.95 -4.26 -20.47
CA MET A 1098 -27.14 -4.28 -21.31
C MET A 1098 -26.87 -4.84 -22.71
N ARG A 1099 -25.74 -4.51 -23.35
CA ARG A 1099 -25.33 -5.09 -24.65
C ARG A 1099 -25.16 -6.61 -24.53
N CYS A 1100 -24.46 -7.07 -23.49
CA CYS A 1100 -24.24 -8.49 -23.26
C CYS A 1100 -25.56 -9.24 -23.01
N HIS A 1101 -26.44 -8.72 -22.17
CA HIS A 1101 -27.72 -9.36 -21.84
C HIS A 1101 -28.57 -9.60 -23.10
N PHE A 1102 -28.73 -8.60 -23.96
CA PHE A 1102 -29.55 -8.72 -25.16
C PHE A 1102 -28.90 -9.51 -26.29
N CYS A 1103 -27.58 -9.39 -26.46
CA CYS A 1103 -26.94 -9.81 -27.70
C CYS A 1103 -26.18 -11.14 -27.58
N MET A 1104 -25.72 -11.53 -26.38
CA MET A 1104 -24.81 -12.68 -26.20
C MET A 1104 -25.41 -13.99 -26.73
N GLU A 1105 -26.62 -14.34 -26.29
CA GLU A 1105 -27.28 -15.59 -26.69
C GLU A 1105 -27.68 -15.61 -28.17
N THR A 1106 -27.97 -14.45 -28.75
CA THR A 1106 -28.32 -14.36 -30.17
C THR A 1106 -27.07 -14.40 -31.06
N LEU A 1107 -25.97 -13.77 -30.66
CA LEU A 1107 -24.70 -13.88 -31.38
C LEU A 1107 -24.23 -15.34 -31.41
N LYS A 1108 -24.44 -16.12 -30.34
CA LYS A 1108 -24.17 -17.58 -30.32
C LYS A 1108 -24.99 -18.38 -31.34
N LYS A 1109 -26.12 -17.85 -31.83
CA LYS A 1109 -26.91 -18.51 -32.90
C LYS A 1109 -26.25 -18.39 -34.26
N VAL A 1110 -25.42 -17.37 -34.49
CA VAL A 1110 -24.63 -17.20 -35.72
C VAL A 1110 -23.58 -18.29 -35.80
N LYS A 1111 -23.54 -19.02 -36.92
CA LYS A 1111 -22.73 -20.23 -37.10
C LYS A 1111 -21.25 -19.99 -36.78
N GLU A 1112 -20.72 -18.84 -37.19
CA GLU A 1112 -19.32 -18.45 -37.06
C GLU A 1112 -18.95 -18.00 -35.64
N LEU A 1113 -19.92 -17.54 -34.84
CA LEU A 1113 -19.72 -17.03 -33.48
C LEU A 1113 -20.09 -18.04 -32.39
N ARG A 1114 -20.82 -19.11 -32.74
CA ARG A 1114 -21.32 -20.14 -31.81
C ARG A 1114 -20.27 -20.74 -30.88
N ASN A 1115 -19.07 -20.95 -31.40
CA ASN A 1115 -17.97 -21.60 -30.68
C ASN A 1115 -16.96 -20.61 -30.06
N MET A 1116 -17.23 -19.30 -30.13
CA MET A 1116 -16.39 -18.30 -29.48
C MET A 1116 -16.61 -18.30 -27.96
N ASN A 1117 -15.54 -18.01 -27.21
CA ASN A 1117 -15.67 -17.84 -25.76
C ASN A 1117 -16.43 -16.54 -25.42
N ASP A 1118 -17.03 -16.51 -24.23
CA ASP A 1118 -17.85 -15.37 -23.79
C ASP A 1118 -17.06 -14.06 -23.74
N GLN A 1119 -15.74 -14.11 -23.55
CA GLN A 1119 -14.87 -12.94 -23.59
C GLN A 1119 -14.76 -12.34 -25.00
N ALA A 1120 -14.63 -13.16 -26.05
CA ALA A 1120 -14.59 -12.71 -27.43
C ALA A 1120 -15.94 -12.18 -27.90
N LEU A 1121 -17.03 -12.84 -27.49
CA LEU A 1121 -18.38 -12.37 -27.76
C LEU A 1121 -18.67 -11.05 -27.03
N GLY A 1122 -18.20 -10.90 -25.79
CA GLY A 1122 -18.26 -9.63 -25.04
C GLY A 1122 -17.56 -8.49 -25.78
N MET A 1123 -16.39 -8.74 -26.38
CA MET A 1123 -15.71 -7.74 -27.20
C MET A 1123 -16.50 -7.34 -28.45
N ILE A 1124 -17.28 -8.24 -29.07
CA ILE A 1124 -18.16 -7.90 -30.19
C ILE A 1124 -19.36 -7.10 -29.69
N CYS A 1125 -19.95 -7.52 -28.56
CA CYS A 1125 -21.04 -6.80 -27.91
C CYS A 1125 -20.67 -5.35 -27.63
N ASP A 1126 -19.44 -5.06 -27.20
CA ASP A 1126 -18.97 -3.69 -26.91
C ASP A 1126 -18.96 -2.75 -28.14
N TYR A 1127 -19.03 -3.26 -29.37
CA TYR A 1127 -19.13 -2.42 -30.58
C TYR A 1127 -20.57 -2.20 -31.06
N LEU A 1128 -21.55 -2.88 -30.46
CA LEU A 1128 -22.97 -2.69 -30.80
C LEU A 1128 -23.48 -1.33 -30.32
N LYS A 1129 -24.15 -0.61 -31.21
CA LYS A 1129 -24.72 0.71 -30.95
C LYS A 1129 -26.24 0.67 -31.10
N PRO A 1130 -27.01 1.31 -30.22
CA PRO A 1130 -28.46 1.37 -30.39
C PRO A 1130 -28.81 2.21 -31.64
N LYS A 1131 -29.83 1.77 -32.37
CA LYS A 1131 -30.32 2.41 -33.60
C LYS A 1131 -31.83 2.25 -33.69
N MET A 1132 -32.49 3.35 -34.03
CA MET A 1132 -33.96 3.45 -34.08
C MET A 1132 -34.42 3.66 -35.52
N PHE A 1133 -35.46 2.93 -35.91
CA PHE A 1133 -36.10 3.08 -37.21
C PHE A 1133 -37.56 3.46 -37.04
N LYS A 1134 -38.01 4.45 -37.81
CA LYS A 1134 -39.42 4.86 -37.84
C LYS A 1134 -40.26 3.80 -38.55
N GLN A 1135 -41.55 3.77 -38.27
CA GLN A 1135 -42.50 2.94 -39.02
C GLN A 1135 -42.41 3.21 -40.53
N ASN A 1136 -42.53 2.16 -41.34
CA ASN A 1136 -42.39 2.16 -42.79
C ASN A 1136 -41.02 2.58 -43.33
N ALA A 1137 -40.02 2.81 -42.46
CA ALA A 1137 -38.67 3.12 -42.90
C ALA A 1137 -38.06 1.95 -43.67
N GLN A 1138 -37.48 2.25 -44.83
CA GLN A 1138 -36.71 1.29 -45.61
C GLN A 1138 -35.28 1.24 -45.07
N VAL A 1139 -34.88 0.08 -44.56
CA VAL A 1139 -33.59 -0.11 -43.89
C VAL A 1139 -32.50 -0.45 -44.90
N VAL A 1140 -32.80 -1.35 -45.84
CA VAL A 1140 -31.92 -1.76 -46.96
C VAL A 1140 -32.78 -2.09 -48.17
N GLU A 1141 -32.33 -1.71 -49.37
CA GLU A 1141 -32.93 -2.11 -50.64
C GLU A 1141 -32.17 -3.28 -51.28
N ALA A 1142 -32.87 -4.20 -51.93
CA ALA A 1142 -32.21 -5.29 -52.66
C ALA A 1142 -31.28 -4.74 -53.76
N GLY A 1143 -30.06 -5.26 -53.84
CA GLY A 1143 -29.00 -4.79 -54.74
C GLY A 1143 -28.05 -3.76 -54.13
N GLN A 1144 -28.34 -3.24 -52.92
CA GLN A 1144 -27.43 -2.34 -52.19
C GLN A 1144 -26.45 -3.12 -51.28
N PRO A 1145 -25.23 -2.62 -51.06
CA PRO A 1145 -24.27 -3.23 -50.14
C PRO A 1145 -24.82 -3.25 -48.71
N LEU A 1146 -24.68 -4.37 -48.02
CA LEU A 1146 -25.08 -4.52 -46.62
C LEU A 1146 -24.12 -3.72 -45.74
N ASN A 1147 -24.54 -2.55 -45.24
CA ASN A 1147 -23.67 -1.69 -44.43
C ASN A 1147 -23.82 -1.91 -42.91
N VAL A 1148 -24.82 -2.66 -42.49
CA VAL A 1148 -25.17 -2.83 -41.08
C VAL A 1148 -25.77 -4.21 -40.82
N MET A 1149 -25.37 -4.82 -39.71
CA MET A 1149 -26.07 -5.93 -39.09
C MET A 1149 -26.95 -5.37 -37.96
N LEU A 1150 -28.20 -5.81 -37.88
CA LEU A 1150 -29.17 -5.34 -36.89
C LEU A 1150 -29.66 -6.49 -36.03
N TYR A 1151 -29.72 -6.29 -34.73
CA TYR A 1151 -30.39 -7.17 -33.78
C TYR A 1151 -31.63 -6.47 -33.23
N ILE A 1152 -32.81 -7.07 -33.42
CA ILE A 1152 -34.09 -6.44 -33.09
C ILE A 1152 -34.41 -6.64 -31.60
N VAL A 1153 -34.50 -5.54 -30.87
CA VAL A 1153 -34.83 -5.51 -29.44
C VAL A 1153 -36.34 -5.33 -29.25
N ALA A 1154 -36.97 -4.49 -30.08
CA ALA A 1154 -38.40 -4.27 -30.09
C ALA A 1154 -38.89 -3.84 -31.47
N GLY A 1155 -40.13 -4.19 -31.81
CA GLY A 1155 -40.75 -3.95 -33.12
C GLY A 1155 -40.48 -5.07 -34.13
N SER A 1156 -41.02 -4.90 -35.34
CA SER A 1156 -40.95 -5.87 -36.43
C SER A 1156 -40.53 -5.24 -37.75
N MET A 1157 -39.86 -6.04 -38.57
CA MET A 1157 -39.47 -5.70 -39.93
C MET A 1157 -39.96 -6.78 -40.89
N GLN A 1158 -40.30 -6.40 -42.12
CA GLN A 1158 -40.55 -7.35 -43.20
C GLN A 1158 -39.41 -7.34 -44.19
N THR A 1159 -39.03 -8.53 -44.64
CA THR A 1159 -38.05 -8.74 -45.70
C THR A 1159 -38.73 -9.42 -46.89
N TYR A 1160 -38.55 -8.87 -48.09
CA TYR A 1160 -39.17 -9.40 -49.30
C TYR A 1160 -38.25 -9.26 -50.51
N LEU A 1161 -38.50 -10.07 -51.54
CA LEU A 1161 -37.82 -9.95 -52.83
C LEU A 1161 -38.60 -8.95 -53.70
N PRO A 1162 -37.95 -7.96 -54.33
CA PRO A 1162 -38.65 -7.06 -55.24
C PRO A 1162 -38.98 -7.78 -56.56
N ILE A 1163 -40.25 -7.78 -56.96
CA ILE A 1163 -40.69 -8.23 -58.29
C ILE A 1163 -40.76 -7.00 -59.20
N ARG A 1164 -40.04 -7.03 -60.33
CA ARG A 1164 -40.17 -5.99 -61.37
C ARG A 1164 -41.25 -6.39 -62.36
N ALA A 1165 -42.38 -5.69 -62.33
CA ALA A 1165 -43.38 -5.72 -63.38
C ALA A 1165 -43.66 -4.29 -63.85
N ALA A 1166 -43.48 -4.01 -65.15
CA ALA A 1166 -43.76 -2.72 -65.77
C ALA A 1166 -43.02 -1.49 -65.17
N GLY A 1167 -41.74 -1.63 -64.80
CA GLY A 1167 -40.89 -0.50 -64.42
C GLY A 1167 -41.03 0.01 -62.99
N GLU A 1168 -42.02 -0.45 -62.23
CA GLU A 1168 -42.14 -0.20 -60.78
C GLU A 1168 -41.82 -1.47 -59.98
N ALA A 1169 -41.03 -1.32 -58.91
CA ALA A 1169 -40.74 -2.41 -58.00
C ALA A 1169 -41.95 -2.65 -57.08
N ARG A 1170 -42.57 -3.84 -57.16
CA ARG A 1170 -43.61 -4.27 -56.22
C ARG A 1170 -43.07 -5.32 -55.24
N PRO A 1171 -43.51 -5.35 -53.96
CA PRO A 1171 -43.17 -6.42 -53.04
C PRO A 1171 -43.67 -7.78 -53.55
N SER A 1172 -42.87 -8.86 -53.43
CA SER A 1172 -43.35 -10.22 -53.65
C SER A 1172 -44.46 -10.60 -52.67
N THR A 1173 -45.41 -11.44 -53.09
CA THR A 1173 -46.47 -11.98 -52.20
C THR A 1173 -45.93 -12.85 -51.06
N SER A 1174 -44.68 -13.32 -51.16
CA SER A 1174 -43.94 -13.96 -50.07
C SER A 1174 -43.04 -12.94 -49.36
N PHE A 1175 -43.27 -12.70 -48.07
CA PHE A 1175 -42.42 -11.90 -47.20
C PHE A 1175 -42.07 -12.70 -45.94
N GLU A 1176 -40.92 -12.40 -45.34
CA GLU A 1176 -40.46 -12.96 -44.07
C GLU A 1176 -40.44 -11.86 -43.01
N THR A 1177 -41.10 -12.09 -41.88
CA THR A 1177 -41.14 -11.15 -40.75
C THR A 1177 -39.97 -11.42 -39.80
N LEU A 1178 -39.21 -10.37 -39.47
CA LEU A 1178 -38.19 -10.37 -38.43
C LEU A 1178 -38.73 -9.68 -37.19
N GLU A 1179 -38.75 -10.39 -36.06
CA GLU A 1179 -39.31 -9.94 -34.80
C GLU A 1179 -38.24 -9.83 -33.70
N LYS A 1180 -38.65 -9.45 -32.48
CA LYS A 1180 -37.78 -9.36 -31.30
C LYS A 1180 -36.94 -10.63 -31.11
N GLY A 1181 -35.64 -10.46 -30.91
CA GLY A 1181 -34.69 -11.56 -30.71
C GLY A 1181 -34.14 -12.16 -32.02
N MET A 1182 -34.58 -11.67 -33.18
CA MET A 1182 -34.02 -12.02 -34.49
C MET A 1182 -32.98 -10.97 -34.93
N PHE A 1183 -32.12 -11.35 -35.88
CA PHE A 1183 -31.14 -10.45 -36.46
C PHE A 1183 -31.20 -10.43 -37.99
N PHE A 1184 -30.85 -9.29 -38.58
CA PHE A 1184 -30.69 -9.07 -40.01
C PHE A 1184 -29.22 -8.79 -40.35
N GLY A 1185 -28.77 -9.24 -41.53
CA GLY A 1185 -27.45 -8.90 -42.03
C GLY A 1185 -26.30 -9.75 -41.48
N GLY A 1186 -26.56 -10.93 -40.91
CA GLY A 1186 -25.50 -11.83 -40.39
C GLY A 1186 -24.44 -12.25 -41.41
N GLN A 1187 -24.73 -12.11 -42.71
CA GLN A 1187 -23.77 -12.29 -43.82
C GLN A 1187 -22.54 -11.38 -43.67
N LEU A 1188 -22.67 -10.24 -42.99
CA LEU A 1188 -21.55 -9.35 -42.69
C LEU A 1188 -20.52 -9.96 -41.73
N LEU A 1189 -20.98 -10.76 -40.76
CA LEU A 1189 -20.07 -11.47 -39.86
C LEU A 1189 -19.32 -12.58 -40.57
N ASP A 1190 -19.99 -13.33 -41.45
CA ASP A 1190 -19.34 -14.36 -42.29
C ASP A 1190 -18.29 -13.74 -43.23
N TRP A 1191 -18.64 -12.61 -43.87
CA TRP A 1191 -17.70 -11.84 -44.67
C TRP A 1191 -16.49 -11.36 -43.85
N ALA A 1192 -16.73 -10.76 -42.68
CA ALA A 1192 -15.66 -10.27 -41.81
C ALA A 1192 -14.74 -11.40 -41.32
N ALA A 1193 -15.27 -12.60 -41.09
CA ALA A 1193 -14.48 -13.76 -40.67
C ALA A 1193 -13.61 -14.35 -41.80
N LYS A 1194 -14.06 -14.27 -43.06
CA LYS A 1194 -13.39 -14.89 -44.22
C LYS A 1194 -12.49 -13.95 -45.02
N THR A 1195 -12.72 -12.64 -44.93
CA THR A 1195 -12.07 -11.66 -45.81
C THR A 1195 -10.61 -11.41 -45.43
N LYS A 1196 -9.71 -11.45 -46.42
CA LYS A 1196 -8.30 -11.02 -46.28
C LYS A 1196 -8.08 -9.57 -46.69
N ASN A 1197 -8.89 -9.07 -47.63
CA ASN A 1197 -8.85 -7.70 -48.16
C ASN A 1197 -10.30 -7.17 -48.26
N PHE A 1198 -10.61 -5.99 -47.70
CA PHE A 1198 -11.97 -5.47 -47.52
C PHE A 1198 -12.72 -5.00 -48.80
N TYR A 1199 -12.45 -5.57 -49.97
CA TYR A 1199 -13.00 -5.10 -51.26
C TYR A 1199 -14.32 -5.77 -51.68
N ASP A 1200 -14.66 -6.97 -51.17
CA ASP A 1200 -15.81 -7.77 -51.62
C ASP A 1200 -16.98 -7.78 -50.62
N GLN A 1201 -17.54 -6.61 -50.29
CA GLN A 1201 -18.64 -6.48 -49.32
C GLN A 1201 -19.95 -7.16 -49.81
N PRO A 1202 -20.68 -7.91 -48.97
CA PRO A 1202 -21.90 -8.58 -49.38
C PRO A 1202 -23.03 -7.59 -49.71
N VAL A 1203 -23.85 -7.94 -50.71
CA VAL A 1203 -24.99 -7.15 -51.17
C VAL A 1203 -26.29 -7.79 -50.67
N SER A 1204 -27.27 -6.99 -50.26
CA SER A 1204 -28.56 -7.52 -49.82
C SER A 1204 -29.38 -8.00 -51.02
N PHE A 1205 -29.90 -9.23 -50.97
CA PHE A 1205 -30.83 -9.75 -51.99
C PHE A 1205 -32.30 -9.46 -51.68
N LYS A 1206 -32.59 -8.96 -50.48
CA LYS A 1206 -33.94 -8.63 -50.01
C LYS A 1206 -34.03 -7.15 -49.67
N THR A 1207 -35.20 -6.57 -49.90
CA THR A 1207 -35.55 -5.26 -49.35
C THR A 1207 -36.09 -5.46 -47.94
N VAL A 1208 -35.62 -4.65 -46.98
CA VAL A 1208 -36.04 -4.68 -45.58
C VAL A 1208 -36.77 -3.38 -45.25
N GLN A 1209 -37.99 -3.51 -44.77
CA GLN A 1209 -38.84 -2.39 -44.40
C GLN A 1209 -39.42 -2.60 -43.00
N CYS A 1210 -39.39 -1.57 -42.18
CA CYS A 1210 -39.99 -1.60 -40.85
C CYS A 1210 -41.51 -1.57 -40.95
N THR A 1211 -42.21 -2.52 -40.34
CA THR A 1211 -43.68 -2.53 -40.24
C THR A 1211 -44.20 -1.61 -39.14
N GLU A 1212 -43.38 -1.39 -38.12
CA GLU A 1212 -43.62 -0.52 -36.98
C GLU A 1212 -42.34 0.22 -36.56
N LYS A 1213 -42.37 0.99 -35.47
CA LYS A 1213 -41.16 1.59 -34.88
C LYS A 1213 -40.26 0.44 -34.40
N VAL A 1214 -39.01 0.39 -34.87
CA VAL A 1214 -38.07 -0.69 -34.51
C VAL A 1214 -36.89 -0.16 -33.72
N GLU A 1215 -36.64 -0.78 -32.58
CA GLU A 1215 -35.47 -0.57 -31.73
C GLU A 1215 -34.49 -1.73 -31.97
N ALA A 1216 -33.27 -1.42 -32.38
CA ALA A 1216 -32.28 -2.43 -32.70
C ALA A 1216 -30.87 -2.05 -32.25
N PHE A 1217 -30.03 -3.07 -32.00
CA PHE A 1217 -28.59 -2.90 -31.92
C PHE A 1217 -27.97 -3.06 -33.30
N ALA A 1218 -27.14 -2.10 -33.69
CA ALA A 1218 -26.48 -2.05 -34.98
C ALA A 1218 -24.97 -2.29 -34.83
N LEU A 1219 -24.43 -3.17 -35.69
CA LEU A 1219 -23.01 -3.32 -35.93
C LEU A 1219 -22.70 -2.89 -37.36
N THR A 1220 -21.90 -1.84 -37.54
CA THR A 1220 -21.58 -1.35 -38.88
C THR A 1220 -20.39 -2.06 -39.49
N VAL A 1221 -20.26 -1.97 -40.81
CA VAL A 1221 -19.09 -2.50 -41.54
C VAL A 1221 -17.77 -1.89 -41.06
N ASP A 1222 -17.76 -0.61 -40.68
CA ASP A 1222 -16.54 0.03 -40.19
C ASP A 1222 -16.19 -0.40 -38.75
N ASP A 1223 -17.20 -0.66 -37.91
CA ASP A 1223 -17.00 -1.28 -36.60
C ASP A 1223 -16.39 -2.70 -36.78
N LEU A 1224 -16.88 -3.47 -37.76
CA LEU A 1224 -16.33 -4.79 -38.11
C LEU A 1224 -14.90 -4.74 -38.66
N LYS A 1225 -14.59 -3.80 -39.57
CA LYS A 1225 -13.22 -3.59 -40.06
C LYS A 1225 -12.27 -3.30 -38.89
N THR A 1226 -12.71 -2.47 -37.94
CA THR A 1226 -11.94 -2.13 -36.76
C THR A 1226 -11.73 -3.36 -35.86
N LEU A 1227 -12.76 -4.16 -35.64
CA LEU A 1227 -12.68 -5.42 -34.89
C LEU A 1227 -11.70 -6.42 -35.51
N VAL A 1228 -11.70 -6.55 -36.83
CA VAL A 1228 -10.81 -7.47 -37.58
C VAL A 1228 -9.36 -6.98 -37.61
N VAL A 1229 -9.13 -5.67 -37.75
CA VAL A 1229 -7.76 -5.09 -37.82
C VAL A 1229 -7.10 -5.00 -36.44
N SER A 1230 -7.87 -4.72 -35.39
CA SER A 1230 -7.31 -4.41 -34.07
C SER A 1230 -7.00 -5.63 -33.19
N ARG A 1231 -7.62 -6.78 -33.44
CA ARG A 1231 -7.49 -7.98 -32.58
C ARG A 1231 -7.73 -9.26 -33.41
N ASP A 1232 -6.91 -10.29 -33.20
CA ASP A 1232 -7.04 -11.65 -33.79
C ASP A 1232 -8.32 -12.42 -33.35
N ILE A 1233 -9.47 -11.76 -33.20
CA ILE A 1233 -10.72 -12.33 -32.68
C ILE A 1233 -11.23 -13.43 -33.62
N PHE A 1234 -11.19 -13.21 -34.94
CA PHE A 1234 -11.60 -14.19 -35.94
C PHE A 1234 -10.47 -15.15 -36.36
N GLN A 1235 -9.19 -14.82 -36.13
CA GLN A 1235 -8.08 -15.72 -36.47
C GLN A 1235 -7.88 -16.87 -35.47
N ARG A 1236 -8.33 -16.72 -34.21
CA ARG A 1236 -8.20 -17.78 -33.20
C ARG A 1236 -9.19 -18.95 -33.37
N SER A 1237 -10.34 -18.75 -34.03
CA SER A 1237 -11.33 -19.85 -34.20
C SER A 1237 -11.03 -20.77 -35.39
N LEU A 1238 -10.20 -20.36 -36.34
CA LEU A 1238 -9.81 -21.18 -37.51
C LEU A 1238 -8.69 -22.21 -37.20
N LYS A 1239 -8.09 -22.16 -36.01
CA LYS A 1239 -7.02 -23.10 -35.59
C LYS A 1239 -7.52 -24.36 -34.87
N SER A 1240 -8.83 -24.53 -34.66
CA SER A 1240 -9.37 -25.74 -34.03
C SER A 1240 -9.87 -26.80 -35.02
N GLU A 1241 -9.69 -26.59 -36.33
CA GLU A 1241 -9.91 -27.61 -37.38
C GLU A 1241 -8.67 -27.70 -38.29
N VAL A 1242 -7.53 -28.13 -37.72
CA VAL A 1242 -6.41 -28.77 -38.45
C VAL A 1242 -5.81 -29.85 -37.56
#